data_AF-A0A2P4ZKY6-F1
#
_entry.id   AF-A0A2P4ZKY6-F1
#
_cell.length_a   1.000
_cell.length_b   1.000
_cell.length_c   1.000
_cell.angle_alpha   90.00
_cell.angle_beta   90.00
_cell.angle_gamma   90.00
#
_symmetry.space_group_name_H-M   'P 1'
#
loop_
_entity.id
_entity.type
_entity.pdbx_description
1 polymer ?
#
loop_
_entity_poly.entity_id
_entity_poly.type
_entity_poly.pdbx_seq_one_letter_code
_entity_poly.pdbx_strand_id
1 'polypeptide(L)'
;MAFHRALVIHSLQQPLTLIDRPTPEPKQDEILIKFSVTVNPHDGASKAFGLFVKNTLPSPFGLDIIGTVVKVGSGVTKFQLGDEVFAFGNPALPDSTGTQEYCTVPVWQASLIPPGISSDEAATFPLNAMTMVFALFHQTGLDLHPPFGPELCLSDYRSESILIIGGGAATGKFGIQLARLANFGRIITVASRSKEALLKSLGATVVIERNQSEDEIEQQIRATVGDGLVYAIDCVGRTPDGQTLGARALSNTKRGTLAILVHAGGVDESRIGPKTAGYDRKKILCMTTKYPDLTKLFWDILPRWIQDGKLLPTTFQVVNGLDVDRINRLLNDYVYSEVKIKPHQSITPLGVYYCITCFLSGMGFVLNTHKLVFDDDYHLKFGPGDPDNSYNYSFSRKCYITATATSLVMNVTFAFSAPSGAFQGISDDLNVSVEAAGLVTTLFLLGYCAGPFFWAPLSDVELTNAPGILANVRNPVQRGNAMILFAAMTFVGPALSPIISGFLQLAKTWRWTIYVSIWMAAPTMFLLYTIPETLPAMVLRGKARHRSLATIFKRDLTRLWRLLLDLISFFVAIYYSIVYTLLYMLFSIYPFVFQQKRGWNAGNGELPLLGVVIGACLGGIALFIHSTRVRRGGFDNQKTPHVPEDRLPSAMVGGVLFVVVIFWFGWTAEYNSEHWVLIFVVFINYIVDTYTAYAASALAANTVLRSACAVASLLYTNYMLNALGVGGAASLIGAVGVLLVLMPFIFTDTAPLSDRSLSLPSRMN
;
A
#
# COMPACT_ATOMS: atom_id res chain seq x y z
N MET A 1 46.07 5.64 13.54
CA MET A 1 44.73 5.55 14.17
C MET A 1 43.86 4.64 13.33
N ALA A 2 42.96 3.88 13.95
CA ALA A 2 41.85 3.26 13.22
C ALA A 2 40.78 4.32 12.95
N PHE A 3 40.01 4.13 11.88
CA PHE A 3 38.86 4.94 11.52
C PHE A 3 37.64 4.05 11.33
N HIS A 4 36.45 4.63 11.49
CA HIS A 4 35.17 3.96 11.32
C HIS A 4 34.11 4.95 10.86
N ARG A 5 32.99 4.44 10.33
CA ARG A 5 31.93 5.28 9.76
C ARG A 5 30.94 5.73 10.82
N ALA A 6 30.53 6.99 10.73
CA ALA A 6 29.58 7.64 11.60
C ALA A 6 28.56 8.46 10.80
N LEU A 7 27.30 8.35 11.17
CA LEU A 7 26.20 9.15 10.66
C LEU A 7 25.97 10.32 11.61
N VAL A 8 26.22 11.54 11.12
CA VAL A 8 26.28 12.76 11.93
C VAL A 8 25.28 13.81 11.49
N ILE A 9 24.84 14.61 12.46
CA ILE A 9 24.21 15.91 12.21
C ILE A 9 25.35 16.90 11.97
N HIS A 10 25.59 17.27 10.71
CA HIS A 10 26.65 18.24 10.38
C HIS A 10 26.22 19.69 10.66
N SER A 11 24.95 20.00 10.45
CA SER A 11 24.32 21.28 10.79
C SER A 11 22.82 21.05 11.02
N LEU A 12 22.18 21.96 11.75
CA LEU A 12 20.78 21.80 12.11
C LEU A 12 19.86 21.89 10.88
N GLN A 13 18.76 21.15 10.92
CA GLN A 13 17.70 21.01 9.91
C GLN A 13 18.15 20.34 8.59
N GLN A 14 19.41 20.51 8.19
CA GLN A 14 20.03 19.86 7.03
C GLN A 14 19.99 18.32 7.12
N PRO A 15 20.16 17.61 5.99
CA PRO A 15 20.32 16.16 6.01
C PRO A 15 21.54 15.72 6.84
N LEU A 16 21.41 14.56 7.49
CA LEU A 16 22.55 13.85 8.07
C LEU A 16 23.58 13.51 6.99
N THR A 17 24.86 13.47 7.36
CA THR A 17 25.95 13.03 6.49
C THR A 17 26.66 11.81 7.07
N LEU A 18 27.16 10.92 6.21
CA LEU A 18 28.07 9.85 6.60
C LEU A 18 29.51 10.39 6.52
N ILE A 19 30.29 10.23 7.58
CA ILE A 19 31.70 10.63 7.66
C ILE A 19 32.53 9.50 8.26
N ASP A 20 33.85 9.52 8.04
CA ASP A 20 34.79 8.71 8.83
C ASP A 20 35.23 9.48 10.08
N ARG A 21 35.19 8.82 11.24
CA ARG A 21 35.71 9.32 12.53
C ARG A 21 36.90 8.46 12.98
N PRO A 22 37.88 9.03 13.70
CA PRO A 22 38.84 8.23 14.46
C PRO A 22 38.09 7.31 15.43
N THR A 23 38.49 6.04 15.53
CA THR A 23 37.90 5.12 16.52
C THR A 23 38.38 5.51 17.93
N PRO A 24 37.47 5.77 18.88
CA PRO A 24 37.83 6.16 20.22
C PRO A 24 38.50 5.01 20.98
N GLU A 25 39.40 5.36 21.90
CA GLU A 25 40.01 4.43 22.85
C GLU A 25 39.31 4.54 24.21
N PRO A 26 38.86 3.44 24.83
CA PRO A 26 38.16 3.50 26.11
C PRO A 26 39.10 3.94 27.23
N LYS A 27 38.62 4.84 28.09
CA LYS A 27 39.29 5.18 29.37
C LYS A 27 39.24 4.00 30.33
N GLN A 28 39.95 4.11 31.46
CA GLN A 28 40.08 3.09 32.49
C GLN A 28 38.76 2.38 32.86
N ASP A 29 37.66 3.14 33.03
CA ASP A 29 36.35 2.62 33.46
C ASP A 29 35.30 2.61 32.32
N GLU A 30 35.76 2.57 31.06
CA GLU A 30 34.91 2.55 29.85
C GLU A 30 35.09 1.24 29.06
N ILE A 31 34.06 0.87 28.31
CA ILE A 31 34.09 -0.21 27.31
C ILE A 31 33.86 0.37 25.92
N LEU A 32 34.53 -0.21 24.91
CA LEU A 32 34.32 0.07 23.50
C LEU A 32 33.35 -0.98 22.93
N ILE A 33 32.17 -0.54 22.51
CA ILE A 33 31.12 -1.39 21.94
C ILE A 33 31.14 -1.25 20.42
N LYS A 34 30.95 -2.36 19.72
CA LYS A 34 30.79 -2.42 18.26
C LYS A 34 29.35 -2.73 17.88
N PHE A 35 28.77 -1.89 17.01
CA PHE A 35 27.46 -2.05 16.38
C PHE A 35 26.25 -2.28 17.30
N SER A 36 25.48 -1.20 17.53
CA SER A 36 24.02 -1.12 17.23
C SER A 36 23.37 0.09 17.95
N VAL A 37 22.37 0.73 17.33
CA VAL A 37 21.70 1.92 17.88
C VAL A 37 20.23 2.06 17.50
N THR A 38 19.38 2.38 18.48
CA THR A 38 17.97 2.73 18.25
C THR A 38 17.73 4.25 18.20
N VAL A 39 16.89 4.65 17.25
CA VAL A 39 16.61 6.05 16.90
C VAL A 39 15.23 6.50 17.42
N ASN A 40 15.26 7.47 18.33
CA ASN A 40 14.14 7.93 19.16
C ASN A 40 13.61 9.32 18.67
N PRO A 41 12.54 9.93 19.22
CA PRO A 41 11.98 11.15 18.64
C PRO A 41 12.80 12.37 19.05
N HIS A 42 13.57 12.23 20.13
CA HIS A 42 14.51 13.21 20.62
C HIS A 42 15.68 13.36 19.64
N ASP A 43 16.05 12.32 18.88
CA ASP A 43 17.03 12.42 17.80
C ASP A 43 16.52 13.28 16.63
N GLY A 44 15.21 13.25 16.38
CA GLY A 44 14.54 14.17 15.44
C GLY A 44 14.68 15.62 15.91
N ALA A 45 14.46 15.86 17.21
CA ALA A 45 14.72 17.15 17.85
C ALA A 45 16.21 17.55 17.86
N SER A 46 17.13 16.59 17.98
CA SER A 46 18.58 16.81 17.84
C SER A 46 18.91 17.38 16.45
N LYS A 47 18.37 16.76 15.39
CA LYS A 47 18.51 17.25 14.01
C LYS A 47 17.81 18.60 13.79
N ALA A 48 16.58 18.78 14.29
CA ALA A 48 15.74 19.93 13.94
C ALA A 48 16.11 21.24 14.66
N PHE A 49 16.53 21.17 15.93
CA PHE A 49 16.84 22.37 16.73
C PHE A 49 18.00 22.18 17.72
N GLY A 50 18.77 21.10 17.58
CA GLY A 50 20.00 20.90 18.36
C GLY A 50 19.75 20.43 19.79
N LEU A 51 18.63 19.76 20.07
CA LEU A 51 18.46 19.07 21.34
C LEU A 51 19.69 18.18 21.61
N PHE A 52 20.32 18.35 22.77
CA PHE A 52 21.61 17.76 23.15
C PHE A 52 22.83 18.19 22.29
N VAL A 53 22.78 18.05 20.97
CA VAL A 53 23.94 18.15 20.06
C VAL A 53 24.33 19.56 19.64
N LYS A 54 23.59 20.61 19.99
CA LYS A 54 23.80 21.99 19.48
C LYS A 54 25.25 22.49 19.63
N ASN A 55 25.94 22.08 20.69
CA ASN A 55 27.28 22.54 21.03
C ASN A 55 28.40 21.56 20.60
N THR A 56 28.06 20.45 19.93
CA THR A 56 28.99 19.36 19.58
C THR A 56 29.00 19.02 18.07
N LEU A 57 28.35 19.82 17.24
CA LEU A 57 28.28 19.60 15.79
C LEU A 57 29.68 19.71 15.13
N PRO A 58 30.08 18.82 14.21
CA PRO A 58 29.32 17.67 13.69
C PRO A 58 29.30 16.48 14.67
N SER A 59 28.09 16.08 15.10
CA SER A 59 27.88 15.08 16.16
C SER A 59 27.11 13.87 15.63
N PRO A 60 27.49 12.63 15.99
CA PRO A 60 26.56 11.50 15.97
C PRO A 60 25.52 11.66 17.11
N PHE A 61 24.53 10.77 17.13
CA PHE A 61 23.35 10.82 17.98
C PHE A 61 22.87 9.39 18.32
N GLY A 62 21.67 9.25 18.89
CA GLY A 62 21.14 7.97 19.38
C GLY A 62 21.79 7.55 20.70
N LEU A 63 20.95 7.33 21.73
CA LEU A 63 21.39 7.01 23.10
C LEU A 63 21.10 5.56 23.53
N ASP A 64 20.27 4.84 22.78
CA ASP A 64 20.06 3.40 22.95
C ASP A 64 21.21 2.66 22.28
N ILE A 65 22.21 2.20 23.05
CA ILE A 65 23.39 1.49 22.55
C ILE A 65 23.25 0.00 22.89
N ILE A 66 23.60 -0.86 21.93
CA ILE A 66 23.56 -2.32 22.05
C ILE A 66 24.77 -2.86 21.28
N GLY A 67 25.30 -4.03 21.65
CA GLY A 67 26.22 -4.79 20.79
C GLY A 67 27.38 -5.42 21.55
N THR A 68 28.41 -5.81 20.80
CA THR A 68 29.53 -6.61 21.31
C THR A 68 30.63 -5.74 21.91
N VAL A 69 31.12 -6.08 23.09
CA VAL A 69 32.32 -5.48 23.69
C VAL A 69 33.57 -5.91 22.92
N VAL A 70 34.27 -4.95 22.33
CA VAL A 70 35.48 -5.19 21.50
C VAL A 70 36.78 -4.62 22.07
N LYS A 71 36.69 -3.76 23.09
CA LYS A 71 37.84 -3.36 23.93
C LYS A 71 37.34 -2.94 25.31
N VAL A 72 38.15 -3.16 26.34
CA VAL A 72 37.84 -2.76 27.72
C VAL A 72 38.97 -1.88 28.27
N GLY A 73 38.62 -0.92 29.12
CA GLY A 73 39.58 -0.13 29.89
C GLY A 73 40.29 -0.95 30.96
N SER A 74 41.42 -0.44 31.46
CA SER A 74 42.29 -1.14 32.43
C SER A 74 41.70 -1.33 33.83
N GLY A 75 40.58 -0.67 34.16
CA GLY A 75 39.83 -0.84 35.41
C GLY A 75 38.56 -1.69 35.27
N VAL A 76 38.23 -2.14 34.05
CA VAL A 76 36.97 -2.86 33.78
C VAL A 76 37.04 -4.30 34.27
N THR A 77 36.15 -4.65 35.19
CA THR A 77 35.96 -6.03 35.71
C THR A 77 34.56 -6.60 35.48
N LYS A 78 33.55 -5.75 35.15
CA LYS A 78 32.15 -6.17 34.90
C LYS A 78 31.96 -6.86 33.54
N PHE A 79 32.86 -6.62 32.58
CA PHE A 79 32.73 -7.06 31.18
C PHE A 79 34.06 -7.56 30.62
N GLN A 80 33.98 -8.46 29.65
CA GLN A 80 35.08 -9.05 28.90
C GLN A 80 34.87 -8.88 27.38
N LEU A 81 35.87 -9.24 26.58
CA LEU A 81 35.76 -9.21 25.11
C LEU A 81 34.78 -10.27 24.62
N GLY A 82 33.85 -9.87 23.75
CA GLY A 82 32.81 -10.75 23.20
C GLY A 82 31.48 -10.74 23.97
N ASP A 83 31.38 -10.04 25.10
CA ASP A 83 30.11 -9.87 25.80
C ASP A 83 29.13 -9.03 24.96
N GLU A 84 27.88 -9.49 24.86
CA GLU A 84 26.76 -8.70 24.31
C GLU A 84 26.15 -7.85 25.43
N VAL A 85 26.09 -6.53 25.22
CA VAL A 85 25.64 -5.56 26.24
C VAL A 85 24.54 -4.63 25.73
N PHE A 86 23.66 -4.21 26.65
CA PHE A 86 22.93 -2.95 26.56
C PHE A 86 23.79 -1.82 27.13
N ALA A 87 23.61 -0.60 26.64
CA ALA A 87 24.16 0.60 27.26
C ALA A 87 23.31 1.85 27.02
N PHE A 88 23.54 2.88 27.85
CA PHE A 88 23.10 4.24 27.58
C PHE A 88 24.26 5.09 27.07
N GLY A 89 24.03 5.86 26.00
CA GLY A 89 24.97 6.84 25.50
C GLY A 89 24.94 8.15 26.30
N ASN A 90 26.06 8.87 26.35
CA ASN A 90 26.09 10.23 26.92
C ASN A 90 25.83 11.29 25.84
N PRO A 91 24.66 11.96 25.83
CA PRO A 91 24.31 12.95 24.80
C PRO A 91 25.26 14.16 24.66
N ALA A 92 26.12 14.42 25.66
CA ALA A 92 27.09 15.49 25.63
C ALA A 92 28.48 15.09 25.09
N LEU A 93 28.70 13.79 24.83
CA LEU A 93 29.99 13.25 24.37
C LEU A 93 29.80 12.51 23.03
N PRO A 94 30.23 13.09 21.88
CA PRO A 94 30.05 12.47 20.56
C PRO A 94 30.51 11.01 20.46
N ASP A 95 31.62 10.65 21.07
CA ASP A 95 32.18 9.29 21.04
C ASP A 95 31.37 8.27 21.90
N SER A 96 30.41 8.77 22.67
CA SER A 96 29.48 8.02 23.52
C SER A 96 28.04 8.06 22.98
N THR A 97 27.88 8.17 21.66
CA THR A 97 26.59 8.10 20.96
C THR A 97 26.60 6.96 19.94
N GLY A 98 25.43 6.42 19.59
CA GLY A 98 25.34 5.13 18.90
C GLY A 98 25.34 5.16 17.37
N THR A 99 25.13 6.30 16.69
CA THR A 99 25.07 6.35 15.20
C THR A 99 26.43 6.30 14.51
N GLN A 100 27.30 5.41 15.00
CA GLN A 100 28.66 5.17 14.53
C GLN A 100 29.04 3.72 14.84
N GLU A 101 29.93 3.13 14.03
CA GLU A 101 30.24 1.69 14.12
C GLU A 101 30.89 1.27 15.45
N TYR A 102 31.52 2.21 16.18
CA TYR A 102 32.14 2.00 17.49
C TYR A 102 31.90 3.19 18.42
N CYS A 103 31.55 2.95 19.68
CA CYS A 103 31.36 3.99 20.69
C CYS A 103 31.88 3.56 22.07
N THR A 104 32.28 4.51 22.93
CA THR A 104 32.68 4.24 24.30
C THR A 104 31.58 4.59 25.30
N VAL A 105 31.36 3.73 26.29
CA VAL A 105 30.40 3.96 27.37
C VAL A 105 31.02 3.62 28.73
N PRO A 106 30.69 4.35 29.82
CA PRO A 106 31.11 3.97 31.17
C PRO A 106 30.48 2.64 31.59
N VAL A 107 31.24 1.79 32.28
CA VAL A 107 30.80 0.46 32.77
C VAL A 107 29.47 0.51 33.56
N TRP A 108 29.22 1.59 34.30
CA TRP A 108 28.03 1.77 35.13
C TRP A 108 26.77 2.21 34.35
N GLN A 109 26.90 2.55 33.06
CA GLN A 109 25.77 2.80 32.15
C GLN A 109 25.48 1.61 31.22
N ALA A 110 26.03 0.44 31.53
CA ALA A 110 25.89 -0.77 30.73
C ALA A 110 25.50 -2.01 31.58
N SER A 111 24.91 -3.00 30.93
CA SER A 111 24.58 -4.31 31.51
C SER A 111 24.52 -5.40 30.44
N LEU A 112 24.70 -6.67 30.83
CA LEU A 112 24.70 -7.81 29.90
C LEU A 112 23.31 -8.06 29.30
N ILE A 113 23.25 -8.48 28.02
CA ILE A 113 22.03 -9.02 27.42
C ILE A 113 21.81 -10.44 27.99
N PRO A 114 20.66 -10.72 28.64
CA PRO A 114 20.39 -12.05 29.18
C PRO A 114 20.16 -13.08 28.06
N PRO A 115 20.47 -14.36 28.27
CA PRO A 115 20.21 -15.39 27.27
C PRO A 115 18.70 -15.55 27.04
N GLY A 116 18.31 -15.73 25.76
CA GLY A 116 16.92 -15.96 25.35
C GLY A 116 16.20 -14.76 24.73
N ILE A 117 16.87 -13.62 24.54
CA ILE A 117 16.36 -12.47 23.79
C ILE A 117 17.34 -12.09 22.67
N SER A 118 16.84 -11.60 21.53
CA SER A 118 17.71 -11.12 20.43
C SER A 118 18.24 -9.71 20.69
N SER A 119 19.38 -9.34 20.11
CA SER A 119 19.94 -7.98 20.21
C SER A 119 18.98 -6.90 19.65
N ASP A 120 18.09 -7.27 18.71
CA ASP A 120 17.03 -6.41 18.14
C ASP A 120 15.92 -6.07 19.15
N GLU A 121 15.47 -7.08 19.89
CA GLU A 121 14.50 -6.95 20.99
C GLU A 121 15.12 -6.24 22.19
N ALA A 122 16.40 -6.55 22.48
CA ALA A 122 17.19 -5.90 23.52
C ALA A 122 17.32 -4.38 23.30
N ALA A 123 17.39 -3.93 22.04
CA ALA A 123 17.41 -2.51 21.71
C ALA A 123 16.11 -1.75 22.01
N THR A 124 15.02 -2.44 22.35
CA THR A 124 13.75 -1.78 22.69
C THR A 124 13.78 -1.12 24.07
N PHE A 125 14.67 -1.55 24.96
CA PHE A 125 14.58 -1.25 26.40
C PHE A 125 15.23 0.07 26.86
N PRO A 126 16.51 0.38 26.57
CA PRO A 126 17.31 1.27 27.43
C PRO A 126 16.67 2.62 27.76
N LEU A 127 16.54 3.54 26.80
CA LEU A 127 15.89 4.85 26.98
C LEU A 127 14.43 4.68 27.39
N ASN A 128 13.70 3.80 26.72
CA ASN A 128 12.24 3.75 26.80
C ASN A 128 11.75 3.22 28.15
N ALA A 129 12.48 2.29 28.76
CA ALA A 129 12.26 1.80 30.12
C ALA A 129 12.88 2.74 31.18
N MET A 130 14.12 3.22 30.98
CA MET A 130 14.78 4.18 31.90
C MET A 130 13.93 5.45 32.06
N THR A 131 13.43 6.01 30.94
CA THR A 131 12.55 7.20 30.95
C THR A 131 11.28 6.97 31.77
N MET A 132 10.72 5.75 31.75
CA MET A 132 9.54 5.40 32.55
C MET A 132 9.87 5.11 34.00
N VAL A 133 11.07 4.59 34.31
CA VAL A 133 11.59 4.53 35.69
C VAL A 133 11.75 5.93 36.28
N PHE A 134 12.29 6.91 35.53
CA PHE A 134 12.33 8.32 35.94
C PHE A 134 10.95 9.01 35.94
N ALA A 135 9.98 8.52 35.16
CA ALA A 135 8.61 9.05 35.14
C ALA A 135 7.79 8.58 36.34
N LEU A 136 8.00 7.35 36.81
CA LEU A 136 7.32 6.77 37.96
C LEU A 136 8.07 7.09 39.27
N PHE A 137 9.35 6.76 39.36
CA PHE A 137 10.06 6.57 40.64
C PHE A 137 11.14 7.63 40.95
N HIS A 138 10.99 8.84 40.40
CA HIS A 138 11.89 9.96 40.69
C HIS A 138 11.10 11.27 40.83
N GLN A 139 11.60 12.19 41.65
CA GLN A 139 11.02 13.52 41.95
C GLN A 139 10.68 14.38 40.72
N THR A 140 11.34 14.17 39.59
CA THR A 140 11.02 14.84 38.30
C THR A 140 9.78 14.27 37.59
N GLY A 141 9.31 13.10 38.03
CA GLY A 141 8.07 12.45 37.62
C GLY A 141 7.11 12.30 38.81
N LEU A 142 6.41 11.18 38.90
CA LEU A 142 5.39 10.93 39.92
C LEU A 142 5.93 10.71 41.35
N ASP A 143 7.24 10.56 41.52
CA ASP A 143 7.92 10.42 42.84
C ASP A 143 7.44 9.21 43.68
N LEU A 144 7.14 8.10 43.00
CA LEU A 144 6.68 6.86 43.60
C LEU A 144 7.85 6.05 44.19
N HIS A 145 7.59 5.24 45.23
CA HIS A 145 8.60 4.33 45.77
C HIS A 145 8.87 3.17 44.77
N PRO A 146 10.13 2.96 44.34
CA PRO A 146 10.45 1.92 43.37
C PRO A 146 10.24 0.51 43.96
N PRO A 147 9.57 -0.43 43.25
CA PRO A 147 9.38 -1.82 43.70
C PRO A 147 10.67 -2.68 43.53
N PHE A 148 11.84 -2.06 43.64
CA PHE A 148 13.16 -2.63 43.41
C PHE A 148 14.23 -1.76 44.07
N GLY A 149 15.23 -2.37 44.69
CA GLY A 149 16.25 -1.68 45.49
C GLY A 149 16.75 -2.54 46.65
N PRO A 150 17.74 -2.05 47.43
CA PRO A 150 18.11 -2.66 48.70
C PRO A 150 17.00 -2.47 49.74
N GLU A 151 16.33 -1.31 49.73
CA GLU A 151 15.11 -1.05 50.50
C GLU A 151 13.89 -1.60 49.74
N LEU A 152 13.67 -2.91 49.88
CA LEU A 152 12.48 -3.60 49.36
C LEU A 152 11.22 -3.25 50.18
N CYS A 153 10.83 -1.98 50.14
CA CYS A 153 9.51 -1.57 50.53
C CYS A 153 8.50 -2.15 49.53
N LEU A 154 7.48 -2.88 50.02
CA LEU A 154 6.38 -3.37 49.20
C LEU A 154 5.49 -2.19 48.81
N SER A 155 5.87 -1.46 47.76
CA SER A 155 5.14 -0.31 47.24
C SER A 155 3.88 -0.77 46.49
N ASP A 156 2.88 -1.16 47.27
CA ASP A 156 1.62 -1.75 46.81
C ASP A 156 0.59 -0.68 46.40
N TYR A 157 0.62 -0.26 45.14
CA TYR A 157 -0.34 0.71 44.59
C TYR A 157 -1.69 0.08 44.20
N ARG A 158 -2.09 -1.05 44.82
CA ARG A 158 -3.31 -1.81 44.51
C ARG A 158 -4.64 -1.10 44.85
N SER A 159 -4.63 -0.12 45.75
CA SER A 159 -5.77 0.80 45.93
C SER A 159 -5.85 1.84 44.80
N GLU A 160 -4.70 2.21 44.25
CA GLU A 160 -4.53 3.38 43.40
C GLU A 160 -4.81 3.13 41.92
N SER A 161 -4.90 4.23 41.19
CA SER A 161 -5.19 4.24 39.76
C SER A 161 -4.24 5.19 39.04
N ILE A 162 -3.71 4.75 37.89
CA ILE A 162 -2.81 5.54 37.05
C ILE A 162 -3.34 5.64 35.62
N LEU A 163 -3.24 6.82 35.04
CA LEU A 163 -3.55 7.10 33.64
C LEU A 163 -2.26 7.22 32.82
N ILE A 164 -2.17 6.48 31.72
CA ILE A 164 -1.03 6.52 30.79
C ILE A 164 -1.55 6.92 29.40
N ILE A 165 -1.46 8.22 29.10
CA ILE A 165 -1.89 8.76 27.79
C ILE A 165 -0.83 8.39 26.75
N GLY A 166 -1.28 7.84 25.62
CA GLY A 166 -0.36 7.37 24.58
C GLY A 166 0.27 6.00 24.87
N GLY A 167 -0.33 5.15 25.70
CA GLY A 167 0.16 3.80 26.05
C GLY A 167 0.43 2.87 24.85
N GLY A 168 -0.06 3.21 23.67
CA GLY A 168 0.34 2.56 22.42
C GLY A 168 1.81 2.75 22.03
N ALA A 169 2.50 3.80 22.52
CA ALA A 169 3.91 4.12 22.26
C ALA A 169 4.89 3.20 23.04
N ALA A 170 6.20 3.21 22.76
CA ALA A 170 7.13 2.34 23.49
C ALA A 170 7.30 2.75 24.96
N THR A 171 7.58 4.04 25.22
CA THR A 171 7.48 4.63 26.57
C THR A 171 6.14 4.28 27.22
N GLY A 172 5.02 4.50 26.54
CA GLY A 172 3.69 4.12 27.01
C GLY A 172 3.53 2.64 27.41
N LYS A 173 4.05 1.71 26.61
CA LYS A 173 4.09 0.27 26.91
C LYS A 173 4.94 -0.04 28.15
N PHE A 174 6.12 0.56 28.27
CA PHE A 174 6.97 0.37 29.45
C PHE A 174 6.36 0.98 30.71
N GLY A 175 5.67 2.12 30.60
CA GLY A 175 4.88 2.69 31.69
C GLY A 175 3.79 1.73 32.18
N ILE A 176 3.07 1.07 31.27
CA ILE A 176 2.07 0.05 31.62
C ILE A 176 2.72 -1.14 32.35
N GLN A 177 3.85 -1.64 31.86
CA GLN A 177 4.56 -2.77 32.49
C GLN A 177 5.15 -2.40 33.85
N LEU A 178 5.75 -1.22 34.00
CA LEU A 178 6.33 -0.76 35.26
C LEU A 178 5.26 -0.37 36.30
N ALA A 179 4.11 0.16 35.87
CA ALA A 179 2.94 0.34 36.74
C ALA A 179 2.39 -1.01 37.23
N ARG A 180 2.38 -2.04 36.38
CA ARG A 180 2.03 -3.41 36.79
C ARG A 180 3.04 -4.01 37.77
N LEU A 181 4.34 -3.72 37.59
CA LEU A 181 5.39 -4.13 38.54
C LEU A 181 5.30 -3.39 39.89
N ALA A 182 4.79 -2.16 39.90
CA ALA A 182 4.39 -1.42 41.10
C ALA A 182 2.95 -1.79 41.58
N ASN A 183 2.39 -2.91 41.12
CA ASN A 183 1.10 -3.46 41.53
C ASN A 183 -0.12 -2.51 41.46
N PHE A 184 -0.11 -1.53 40.54
CA PHE A 184 -1.23 -0.57 40.40
C PHE A 184 -2.57 -1.28 40.19
N GLY A 185 -3.56 -0.95 41.04
CA GLY A 185 -4.88 -1.60 41.04
C GLY A 185 -5.69 -1.34 39.77
N ARG A 186 -5.52 -0.17 39.16
CA ARG A 186 -6.09 0.16 37.84
C ARG A 186 -5.06 0.91 37.00
N ILE A 187 -4.79 0.38 35.80
CA ILE A 187 -3.89 0.96 34.81
C ILE A 187 -4.73 1.33 33.59
N ILE A 188 -5.11 2.60 33.50
CA ILE A 188 -5.94 3.17 32.43
C ILE A 188 -5.02 3.67 31.33
N THR A 189 -5.33 3.40 30.07
CA THR A 189 -4.55 3.98 28.95
C THR A 189 -5.41 4.46 27.79
N VAL A 190 -5.01 5.61 27.24
CA VAL A 190 -5.62 6.21 26.04
C VAL A 190 -4.77 5.82 24.83
N ALA A 191 -5.32 4.99 23.95
CA ALA A 191 -4.62 4.39 22.82
C ALA A 191 -5.60 4.06 21.68
N SER A 192 -5.15 3.42 20.59
CA SER A 192 -6.10 2.86 19.63
C SER A 192 -6.59 1.49 20.12
N ARG A 193 -7.91 1.28 20.12
CA ARG A 193 -8.58 0.02 20.50
C ARG A 193 -8.14 -1.16 19.63
N SER A 194 -7.61 -0.92 18.43
CA SER A 194 -6.90 -1.91 17.61
C SER A 194 -5.71 -2.60 18.30
N LYS A 195 -5.24 -2.09 19.44
CA LYS A 195 -4.16 -2.65 20.27
C LYS A 195 -4.63 -3.12 21.65
N GLU A 196 -5.93 -3.11 21.92
CA GLU A 196 -6.48 -3.37 23.27
C GLU A 196 -5.98 -4.70 23.86
N ALA A 197 -5.98 -5.78 23.08
CA ALA A 197 -5.48 -7.09 23.54
C ALA A 197 -3.99 -7.06 23.95
N LEU A 198 -3.14 -6.37 23.18
CA LEU A 198 -1.71 -6.21 23.48
C LEU A 198 -1.48 -5.34 24.72
N LEU A 199 -2.22 -4.24 24.86
CA LEU A 199 -2.07 -3.37 26.02
C LEU A 199 -2.57 -4.06 27.30
N LYS A 200 -3.63 -4.85 27.21
CA LYS A 200 -4.11 -5.72 28.30
C LYS A 200 -3.11 -6.81 28.67
N SER A 201 -2.47 -7.49 27.71
CA SER A 201 -1.45 -8.51 28.03
C SER A 201 -0.20 -7.93 28.69
N LEU A 202 0.19 -6.69 28.36
CA LEU A 202 1.27 -5.96 29.04
C LEU A 202 0.87 -5.55 30.47
N GLY A 203 -0.38 -5.16 30.71
CA GLY A 203 -0.89 -4.87 32.06
C GLY A 203 -2.02 -3.84 32.18
N ALA A 204 -2.46 -3.21 31.08
CA ALA A 204 -3.52 -2.21 31.15
C ALA A 204 -4.85 -2.85 31.56
N THR A 205 -5.51 -2.33 32.59
CA THR A 205 -6.83 -2.80 33.01
C THR A 205 -7.93 -2.25 32.11
N VAL A 206 -7.78 -1.00 31.64
CA VAL A 206 -8.75 -0.30 30.79
C VAL A 206 -8.04 0.40 29.63
N VAL A 207 -8.60 0.25 28.42
CA VAL A 207 -8.09 0.88 27.19
C VAL A 207 -9.21 1.72 26.57
N ILE A 208 -8.99 3.02 26.46
CA ILE A 208 -9.93 4.00 25.91
C ILE A 208 -9.45 4.42 24.51
N GLU A 209 -10.37 4.57 23.54
CA GLU A 209 -10.01 4.95 22.18
C GLU A 209 -9.64 6.44 22.11
N ARG A 210 -8.50 6.72 21.48
CA ARG A 210 -7.88 8.06 21.39
C ARG A 210 -8.44 8.97 20.30
N ASN A 211 -9.33 8.46 19.43
CA ASN A 211 -9.95 9.24 18.35
C ASN A 211 -11.33 9.79 18.76
N GLN A 212 -11.56 9.96 20.06
CA GLN A 212 -12.76 10.53 20.68
C GLN A 212 -12.47 11.96 21.19
N SER A 213 -13.49 12.72 21.60
CA SER A 213 -13.29 14.03 22.23
C SER A 213 -12.64 13.90 23.61
N GLU A 214 -12.02 14.99 24.12
CA GLU A 214 -11.50 14.98 25.49
C GLU A 214 -12.61 14.76 26.53
N ASP A 215 -13.83 15.24 26.27
CA ASP A 215 -14.98 15.06 27.15
C ASP A 215 -15.46 13.59 27.17
N GLU A 216 -15.51 12.92 26.02
CA GLU A 216 -15.83 11.48 25.92
C GLU A 216 -14.78 10.61 26.62
N ILE A 217 -13.50 10.97 26.50
CA ILE A 217 -12.39 10.25 27.13
C ILE A 217 -12.41 10.51 28.65
N GLU A 218 -12.59 11.76 29.09
CA GLU A 218 -12.73 12.09 30.50
C GLU A 218 -13.94 11.38 31.12
N GLN A 219 -15.11 11.37 30.48
CA GLN A 219 -16.29 10.68 30.98
C GLN A 219 -16.03 9.18 31.20
N GLN A 220 -15.31 8.51 30.30
CA GLN A 220 -14.90 7.10 30.45
C GLN A 220 -13.89 6.91 31.60
N ILE A 221 -12.98 7.86 31.83
CA ILE A 221 -12.07 7.84 32.99
C ILE A 221 -12.86 8.02 34.29
N ARG A 222 -13.77 9.00 34.37
CA ARG A 222 -14.65 9.23 35.53
C ARG A 222 -15.56 8.02 35.80
N ALA A 223 -16.07 7.35 34.77
CA ALA A 223 -16.82 6.10 34.93
C ALA A 223 -15.96 4.93 35.47
N THR A 224 -14.63 4.98 35.28
CA THR A 224 -13.71 3.92 35.73
C THR A 224 -13.21 4.13 37.16
N VAL A 225 -12.97 5.38 37.59
CA VAL A 225 -12.32 5.71 38.88
C VAL A 225 -12.95 6.87 39.66
N GLY A 226 -14.09 7.39 39.22
CA GLY A 226 -14.74 8.57 39.81
C GLY A 226 -13.81 9.78 39.81
N ASP A 227 -13.72 10.45 40.96
CA ASP A 227 -12.77 11.54 41.18
C ASP A 227 -11.46 11.07 41.83
N GLY A 228 -11.14 9.76 41.78
CA GLY A 228 -10.01 9.15 42.48
C GLY A 228 -8.64 9.27 41.80
N LEU A 229 -8.56 9.74 40.55
CA LEU A 229 -7.30 9.72 39.79
C LEU A 229 -6.32 10.80 40.25
N VAL A 230 -5.23 10.40 40.92
CA VAL A 230 -4.16 11.33 41.33
C VAL A 230 -2.84 11.16 40.57
N TYR A 231 -2.73 10.15 39.70
CA TYR A 231 -1.52 9.86 38.92
C TYR A 231 -1.80 9.84 37.41
N ALA A 232 -1.11 10.70 36.65
CA ALA A 232 -1.17 10.72 35.19
C ALA A 232 0.22 10.86 34.57
N ILE A 233 0.49 10.09 33.51
CA ILE A 233 1.69 10.21 32.67
C ILE A 233 1.23 10.47 31.23
N ASP A 234 1.75 11.54 30.62
CA ASP A 234 1.54 11.82 29.20
C ASP A 234 2.79 11.49 28.37
N CYS A 235 2.66 10.41 27.59
CA CYS A 235 3.66 9.98 26.62
C CYS A 235 3.44 10.59 25.22
N VAL A 236 2.46 11.49 25.05
CA VAL A 236 2.24 12.25 23.81
C VAL A 236 3.01 13.57 23.86
N GLY A 237 3.73 13.86 22.77
CA GLY A 237 4.47 15.10 22.58
C GLY A 237 3.58 16.26 22.11
N ARG A 238 4.12 17.16 21.28
CA ARG A 238 3.44 18.37 20.82
C ARG A 238 2.07 18.09 20.18
N THR A 239 1.02 18.48 20.90
CA THR A 239 -0.31 18.82 20.39
C THR A 239 -0.40 20.35 20.21
N PRO A 240 -1.09 20.86 19.17
CA PRO A 240 -1.39 22.29 19.06
C PRO A 240 -2.27 22.79 20.21
N ASP A 241 -3.26 21.98 20.59
CA ASP A 241 -4.33 22.33 21.55
C ASP A 241 -3.94 22.18 23.03
N GLY A 242 -2.64 22.00 23.31
CA GLY A 242 -2.08 21.73 24.63
C GLY A 242 -2.24 20.27 25.11
N GLN A 243 -1.56 19.92 26.20
CA GLN A 243 -1.65 18.62 26.88
C GLN A 243 -2.77 18.65 27.93
N THR A 244 -3.99 19.02 27.50
CA THR A 244 -5.13 19.35 28.37
C THR A 244 -5.74 18.10 29.01
N LEU A 245 -6.02 17.04 28.23
CA LEU A 245 -6.57 15.76 28.71
C LEU A 245 -5.94 15.21 30.00
N GLY A 246 -4.62 15.28 30.15
CA GLY A 246 -3.91 14.79 31.33
C GLY A 246 -4.25 15.58 32.60
N ALA A 247 -4.32 16.91 32.49
CA ALA A 247 -4.73 17.78 33.59
C ALA A 247 -6.23 17.66 33.86
N ARG A 248 -7.06 17.61 32.80
CA ARG A 248 -8.51 17.39 32.89
C ARG A 248 -8.84 16.17 33.75
N ALA A 249 -8.32 15.01 33.36
CA ALA A 249 -8.66 13.71 33.93
C ALA A 249 -8.28 13.52 35.41
N LEU A 250 -7.30 14.27 35.94
CA LEU A 250 -6.98 14.25 37.37
C LEU A 250 -8.19 14.61 38.25
N SER A 251 -8.15 14.15 39.49
CA SER A 251 -9.12 14.46 40.54
C SER A 251 -9.38 15.96 40.65
N ASN A 252 -10.64 16.34 40.85
CA ASN A 252 -11.05 17.71 41.13
C ASN A 252 -10.94 18.05 42.62
N THR A 253 -11.05 17.05 43.51
CA THR A 253 -11.05 17.21 44.98
C THR A 253 -9.74 16.86 45.66
N LYS A 254 -8.87 16.04 45.03
CA LYS A 254 -7.54 15.67 45.53
C LYS A 254 -6.45 16.28 44.64
N ARG A 255 -5.33 16.66 45.24
CA ARG A 255 -4.13 17.09 44.49
C ARG A 255 -3.53 15.89 43.77
N GLY A 256 -3.32 16.01 42.46
CA GLY A 256 -2.74 14.97 41.61
C GLY A 256 -1.52 15.46 40.83
N THR A 257 -0.70 14.52 40.33
CA THR A 257 0.48 14.82 39.52
C THR A 257 0.32 14.34 38.08
N LEU A 258 0.59 15.23 37.13
CA LEU A 258 0.74 14.96 35.71
C LEU A 258 2.23 15.03 35.33
N ALA A 259 2.83 13.90 34.99
CA ALA A 259 4.20 13.82 34.48
C ALA A 259 4.21 13.82 32.94
N ILE A 260 4.94 14.74 32.30
CA ILE A 260 5.00 14.89 30.84
C ILE A 260 6.40 14.64 30.27
N LEU A 261 6.50 13.99 29.11
CA LEU A 261 7.78 13.73 28.43
C LEU A 261 8.36 14.98 27.74
N VAL A 262 7.52 15.77 27.08
CA VAL A 262 7.93 16.93 26.26
C VAL A 262 6.96 18.08 26.52
N HIS A 263 7.46 19.31 26.66
CA HIS A 263 6.61 20.49 26.81
C HIS A 263 5.86 20.81 25.51
N ALA A 264 4.54 20.73 25.59
CA ALA A 264 3.62 21.32 24.62
C ALA A 264 2.78 22.39 25.35
N GLY A 265 3.12 23.67 25.13
CA GLY A 265 2.37 24.83 25.63
C GLY A 265 2.13 24.90 27.14
N GLY A 266 1.22 25.80 27.52
CA GLY A 266 0.55 25.76 28.82
C GLY A 266 -0.50 24.63 28.88
N VAL A 267 -1.24 24.60 29.99
CA VAL A 267 -2.57 23.97 30.03
C VAL A 267 -3.57 25.11 29.90
N ASP A 268 -4.63 24.91 29.13
CA ASP A 268 -5.75 25.85 29.10
C ASP A 268 -6.64 25.58 30.31
N GLU A 269 -6.49 26.40 31.35
CA GLU A 269 -7.23 26.28 32.61
C GLU A 269 -8.75 26.47 32.41
N SER A 270 -9.20 27.11 31.32
CA SER A 270 -10.64 27.21 30.98
C SER A 270 -11.22 25.89 30.47
N ARG A 271 -10.36 24.96 30.03
CA ARG A 271 -10.71 23.62 29.53
C ARG A 271 -10.50 22.51 30.56
N ILE A 272 -10.22 22.82 31.83
CA ILE A 272 -10.11 21.81 32.90
C ILE A 272 -11.20 21.99 33.98
N GLY A 273 -11.54 20.89 34.66
CA GLY A 273 -12.46 20.91 35.81
C GLY A 273 -11.90 21.72 37.01
N PRO A 274 -12.69 21.96 38.07
CA PRO A 274 -12.42 23.00 39.06
C PRO A 274 -11.18 22.82 39.97
N LYS A 275 -10.51 21.64 39.95
CA LYS A 275 -9.20 21.36 40.60
C LYS A 275 -8.98 22.08 41.94
N THR A 276 -9.91 21.92 42.89
CA THR A 276 -9.95 22.73 44.14
C THR A 276 -8.76 22.50 45.07
N ALA A 277 -8.06 21.36 44.92
CA ALA A 277 -6.82 21.03 45.63
C ALA A 277 -5.53 21.31 44.81
N GLY A 278 -5.66 21.88 43.61
CA GLY A 278 -4.58 22.07 42.65
C GLY A 278 -4.09 20.77 41.99
N TYR A 279 -3.11 20.90 41.10
CA TYR A 279 -2.40 19.77 40.48
C TYR A 279 -0.95 20.15 40.14
N ASP A 280 -0.06 19.16 40.09
CA ASP A 280 1.36 19.36 39.76
C ASP A 280 1.66 18.89 38.33
N ARG A 281 2.11 19.80 37.45
CA ARG A 281 2.57 19.46 36.09
C ARG A 281 4.11 19.35 36.06
N LYS A 282 4.63 18.15 36.23
CA LYS A 282 6.08 17.88 36.28
C LYS A 282 6.63 17.45 34.92
N LYS A 283 7.79 17.98 34.53
CA LYS A 283 8.52 17.57 33.31
C LYS A 283 9.51 16.45 33.64
N ILE A 284 9.32 15.29 33.02
CA ILE A 284 10.20 14.14 33.16
C ILE A 284 11.59 14.51 32.60
N LEU A 285 12.63 14.35 33.41
CA LEU A 285 13.99 14.76 33.08
C LEU A 285 14.98 13.63 33.40
N CYS A 286 15.01 12.64 32.49
CA CYS A 286 15.91 11.50 32.54
C CYS A 286 17.38 11.93 32.28
N MET A 287 18.10 12.29 33.35
CA MET A 287 19.53 12.64 33.32
C MET A 287 20.34 11.59 34.08
N THR A 288 20.64 10.48 33.41
CA THR A 288 21.41 9.34 33.95
C THR A 288 22.74 9.77 34.58
N THR A 289 23.44 10.72 33.95
CA THR A 289 24.71 11.32 34.41
C THR A 289 24.58 12.19 35.66
N LYS A 290 23.38 12.71 35.97
CA LYS A 290 23.13 13.55 37.15
C LYS A 290 22.56 12.75 38.32
N TYR A 291 21.86 11.64 38.04
CA TYR A 291 21.17 10.81 39.03
C TYR A 291 21.66 9.35 38.93
N PRO A 292 22.93 9.08 39.31
CA PRO A 292 23.59 7.80 39.03
C PRO A 292 23.00 6.63 39.81
N ASP A 293 22.37 6.87 40.97
CA ASP A 293 22.03 5.77 41.89
C ASP A 293 20.79 4.99 41.44
N LEU A 294 19.72 5.70 41.04
CA LEU A 294 18.57 5.09 40.33
C LEU A 294 18.99 4.48 38.98
N THR A 295 19.98 5.08 38.30
CA THR A 295 20.50 4.62 37.01
C THR A 295 21.24 3.29 37.13
N LYS A 296 22.15 3.14 38.11
CA LYS A 296 22.85 1.88 38.42
C LYS A 296 21.85 0.80 38.78
N LEU A 297 20.92 1.11 39.69
CA LEU A 297 19.91 0.18 40.17
C LEU A 297 19.00 -0.33 39.03
N PHE A 298 18.63 0.53 38.07
CA PHE A 298 17.97 0.10 36.83
C PHE A 298 18.83 -0.88 36.02
N TRP A 299 20.12 -0.57 35.82
CA TRP A 299 21.01 -1.41 35.01
C TRP A 299 21.30 -2.78 35.62
N ASP A 300 21.32 -2.87 36.95
CA ASP A 300 21.57 -4.13 37.65
C ASP A 300 20.29 -5.00 37.73
N ILE A 301 19.07 -4.42 37.71
CA ILE A 301 17.81 -5.19 37.71
C ILE A 301 17.27 -5.52 36.31
N LEU A 302 17.58 -4.72 35.27
CA LEU A 302 16.98 -4.88 33.94
C LEU A 302 17.16 -6.28 33.32
N PRO A 303 18.36 -6.91 33.31
CA PRO A 303 18.53 -8.24 32.71
C PRO A 303 17.64 -9.29 33.38
N ARG A 304 17.47 -9.18 34.71
CA ARG A 304 16.60 -10.06 35.49
C ARG A 304 15.11 -9.80 35.19
N TRP A 305 14.68 -8.56 35.02
CA TRP A 305 13.30 -8.27 34.61
C TRP A 305 12.97 -8.83 33.23
N ILE A 306 13.93 -8.86 32.30
CA ILE A 306 13.76 -9.46 30.99
C ILE A 306 13.71 -10.99 31.12
N GLN A 307 14.65 -11.60 31.84
CA GLN A 307 14.71 -13.05 32.06
C GLN A 307 13.51 -13.62 32.84
N ASP A 308 13.00 -12.88 33.83
CA ASP A 308 11.78 -13.22 34.58
C ASP A 308 10.48 -13.01 33.76
N GLY A 309 10.56 -12.50 32.52
CA GLY A 309 9.39 -12.14 31.70
C GLY A 309 8.58 -10.95 32.22
N LYS A 310 9.15 -10.17 33.17
CA LYS A 310 8.51 -9.01 33.84
C LYS A 310 8.52 -7.76 32.97
N LEU A 311 9.52 -7.59 32.12
CA LEU A 311 9.55 -6.59 31.06
C LEU A 311 9.73 -7.27 29.70
N LEU A 312 8.70 -7.17 28.86
CA LEU A 312 8.70 -7.68 27.50
C LEU A 312 9.17 -6.60 26.50
N PRO A 313 9.86 -7.00 25.41
CA PRO A 313 10.32 -6.07 24.39
C PRO A 313 9.16 -5.43 23.62
N THR A 314 9.42 -4.29 22.99
CA THR A 314 8.41 -3.63 22.15
C THR A 314 8.59 -3.94 20.65
N THR A 315 7.49 -4.03 19.91
CA THR A 315 7.47 -4.22 18.45
C THR A 315 8.52 -3.41 17.68
N PHE A 316 9.49 -4.01 16.98
CA PHE A 316 10.66 -3.33 16.39
C PHE A 316 10.79 -3.33 14.83
N GLN A 317 11.83 -2.65 14.28
CA GLN A 317 12.08 -2.45 12.84
C GLN A 317 13.58 -2.33 12.53
N VAL A 318 14.17 -3.36 11.93
CA VAL A 318 15.57 -3.33 11.49
C VAL A 318 15.81 -2.34 10.33
N VAL A 319 16.88 -1.55 10.43
CA VAL A 319 17.52 -0.79 9.33
C VAL A 319 18.92 -1.37 9.17
N ASN A 320 19.28 -1.85 7.99
CA ASN A 320 20.58 -2.45 7.74
C ASN A 320 21.64 -1.39 7.43
N GLY A 321 22.58 -1.19 8.35
CA GLY A 321 23.66 -0.22 8.26
C GLY A 321 23.22 1.23 8.53
N LEU A 322 24.18 2.16 8.43
CA LEU A 322 23.99 3.60 8.59
C LEU A 322 23.35 4.21 7.32
N ASP A 323 22.14 3.77 6.98
CA ASP A 323 21.35 4.26 5.85
C ASP A 323 20.95 5.74 6.06
N VAL A 324 21.77 6.63 5.51
CA VAL A 324 21.65 8.09 5.58
C VAL A 324 20.23 8.55 5.25
N ASP A 325 19.67 8.01 4.18
CA ASP A 325 18.38 8.41 3.60
C ASP A 325 17.20 7.93 4.45
N ARG A 326 17.23 6.67 4.89
CA ARG A 326 16.16 6.08 5.70
C ARG A 326 16.14 6.62 7.12
N ILE A 327 17.31 6.91 7.70
CA ILE A 327 17.41 7.54 9.02
C ILE A 327 17.06 9.03 8.92
N ASN A 328 17.47 9.76 7.86
CA ASN A 328 16.98 11.13 7.61
C ASN A 328 15.45 11.19 7.52
N ARG A 329 14.83 10.30 6.74
CA ARG A 329 13.36 10.23 6.62
C ARG A 329 12.70 9.95 7.97
N LEU A 330 13.23 9.01 8.76
CA LEU A 330 12.72 8.72 10.10
C LEU A 330 12.81 9.91 11.06
N LEU A 331 13.94 10.64 11.06
CA LEU A 331 14.10 11.84 11.88
C LEU A 331 13.16 12.97 11.46
N ASN A 332 12.94 13.15 10.15
CA ASN A 332 11.98 14.12 9.64
C ASN A 332 10.53 13.72 9.98
N ASP A 333 10.17 12.43 9.89
CA ASP A 333 8.86 11.90 10.31
C ASP A 333 8.56 12.26 11.78
N TYR A 334 9.55 12.21 12.69
CA TYR A 334 9.39 12.60 14.09
C TYR A 334 9.23 14.12 14.33
N VAL A 335 9.58 14.96 13.35
CA VAL A 335 9.61 16.44 13.48
C VAL A 335 8.41 17.09 12.80
N TYR A 336 8.00 16.59 11.64
CA TYR A 336 6.99 17.21 10.78
C TYR A 336 5.63 16.48 10.76
N SER A 337 5.48 15.37 11.50
CA SER A 337 4.15 14.76 11.70
C SER A 337 3.34 15.51 12.76
N GLU A 338 2.58 16.52 12.34
CA GLU A 338 1.44 16.96 13.15
C GLU A 338 0.48 15.78 13.36
N VAL A 339 0.11 15.53 14.63
CA VAL A 339 -0.88 14.53 15.06
C VAL A 339 -0.47 13.05 14.83
N LYS A 340 -0.40 12.30 15.94
CA LYS A 340 -0.19 10.83 16.06
C LYS A 340 1.27 10.35 15.96
N ILE A 341 2.04 10.60 17.03
CA ILE A 341 3.24 9.82 17.38
C ILE A 341 2.93 8.32 17.23
N LYS A 342 3.63 7.67 16.31
CA LYS A 342 3.59 6.20 16.13
C LYS A 342 4.47 5.56 17.21
N PRO A 343 4.18 4.32 17.63
CA PRO A 343 5.03 3.65 18.60
C PRO A 343 6.42 3.46 18.02
N HIS A 344 7.43 3.67 18.85
CA HIS A 344 8.77 3.22 18.49
C HIS A 344 8.81 1.76 18.15
N GLN A 345 9.80 1.53 17.32
CA GLN A 345 10.27 0.26 16.88
C GLN A 345 11.79 0.40 16.94
N SER A 346 12.48 -0.39 17.77
CA SER A 346 13.94 -0.34 17.82
C SER A 346 14.54 -0.63 16.44
N ILE A 347 15.68 0.00 16.19
CA ILE A 347 16.51 -0.20 15.02
C ILE A 347 17.80 -0.81 15.50
N THR A 348 18.24 -1.84 14.79
CA THR A 348 19.45 -2.60 15.07
C THR A 348 19.99 -3.14 13.76
N PRO A 349 21.31 -3.06 13.49
CA PRO A 349 21.89 -3.66 12.29
C PRO A 349 22.96 -4.70 12.61
N LEU A 350 22.69 -6.00 12.38
CA LEU A 350 23.71 -6.97 11.93
C LEU A 350 23.09 -8.31 11.45
N GLY A 351 23.94 -9.22 10.98
CA GLY A 351 23.74 -10.66 11.25
C GLY A 351 23.07 -11.51 10.17
N VAL A 352 23.72 -11.69 9.02
CA VAL A 352 23.30 -12.61 7.94
C VAL A 352 22.90 -14.02 8.45
N TYR A 353 21.67 -14.43 8.16
CA TYR A 353 21.31 -15.84 7.97
C TYR A 353 20.42 -15.99 6.73
N TYR A 354 20.79 -16.90 5.82
CA TYR A 354 20.00 -17.24 4.63
C TYR A 354 18.83 -18.15 5.02
N CYS A 355 17.63 -17.85 4.53
CA CYS A 355 16.50 -18.77 4.52
C CYS A 355 16.12 -19.12 3.07
N ILE A 356 15.68 -20.35 2.83
CA ILE A 356 15.71 -20.99 1.50
C ILE A 356 14.42 -20.71 0.72
N THR A 357 14.37 -19.55 0.05
CA THR A 357 13.36 -19.24 -0.98
C THR A 357 13.93 -18.57 -2.25
N CYS A 358 15.18 -18.11 -2.25
CA CYS A 358 15.78 -17.34 -3.35
C CYS A 358 16.41 -18.18 -4.49
N PHE A 359 16.05 -19.46 -4.67
CA PHE A 359 16.82 -20.37 -5.55
C PHE A 359 16.64 -20.15 -7.07
N LEU A 360 15.74 -19.25 -7.50
CA LEU A 360 15.56 -18.88 -8.91
C LEU A 360 15.55 -17.37 -9.19
N SER A 361 15.84 -16.51 -8.21
CA SER A 361 16.02 -15.05 -8.42
C SER A 361 17.44 -14.69 -8.89
N GLY A 362 18.11 -15.62 -9.59
CA GLY A 362 19.54 -15.60 -9.90
C GLY A 362 19.95 -14.89 -11.20
N MET A 363 19.20 -13.87 -11.64
CA MET A 363 19.62 -12.97 -12.72
C MET A 363 19.48 -11.52 -12.27
N GLY A 364 20.61 -10.82 -12.19
CA GLY A 364 20.72 -9.58 -11.43
C GLY A 364 20.11 -8.35 -12.11
N PHE A 365 19.37 -7.56 -11.33
CA PHE A 365 19.08 -6.16 -11.64
C PHE A 365 19.61 -5.26 -10.53
N VAL A 366 20.67 -4.50 -10.84
CA VAL A 366 21.16 -3.43 -9.96
C VAL A 366 20.21 -2.24 -10.11
N LEU A 367 19.50 -1.90 -9.02
CA LEU A 367 18.69 -0.68 -8.96
C LEU A 367 19.61 0.53 -8.76
N ASN A 368 19.92 1.24 -9.84
CA ASN A 368 20.70 2.48 -9.78
C ASN A 368 19.95 3.56 -8.99
N THR A 369 20.52 3.98 -7.86
CA THR A 369 19.95 5.03 -6.99
C THR A 369 20.17 6.42 -7.59
N HIS A 370 19.32 6.80 -8.55
CA HIS A 370 19.27 8.17 -9.07
C HIS A 370 18.56 9.14 -8.10
N LYS A 371 18.88 10.43 -8.24
CA LYS A 371 18.43 11.48 -7.30
C LYS A 371 16.92 11.64 -7.30
N LEU A 372 16.31 11.47 -6.12
CA LEU A 372 14.92 11.82 -5.87
C LEU A 372 14.74 13.34 -5.99
N VAL A 373 13.67 13.78 -6.64
CA VAL A 373 13.32 15.20 -6.81
C VAL A 373 11.96 15.45 -6.16
N PHE A 374 11.77 16.63 -5.60
CA PHE A 374 10.53 17.05 -4.98
C PHE A 374 9.95 18.25 -5.71
N ASP A 375 8.62 18.32 -5.74
CA ASP A 375 7.86 19.49 -6.18
C ASP A 375 7.89 20.59 -5.11
N ASP A 376 7.45 21.80 -5.46
CA ASP A 376 7.28 22.90 -4.49
C ASP A 376 6.28 22.54 -3.36
N ASP A 377 5.28 21.70 -3.66
CA ASP A 377 4.35 21.08 -2.69
C ASP A 377 4.93 19.86 -1.94
N TYR A 378 6.26 19.68 -1.93
CA TYR A 378 6.99 18.56 -1.33
C TYR A 378 6.58 17.16 -1.82
N HIS A 379 5.89 17.06 -2.95
CA HIS A 379 5.51 15.78 -3.56
C HIS A 379 6.70 15.12 -4.27
N LEU A 380 6.94 13.84 -3.95
CA LEU A 380 8.03 13.04 -4.52
C LEU A 380 7.79 12.78 -6.01
N LYS A 381 8.70 13.26 -6.86
CA LYS A 381 8.70 13.08 -8.32
C LYS A 381 9.98 12.37 -8.78
N PHE A 382 9.93 11.78 -9.97
CA PHE A 382 11.11 11.26 -10.65
C PHE A 382 12.02 12.42 -11.10
N GLY A 383 13.33 12.19 -11.11
CA GLY A 383 14.29 13.18 -11.60
C GLY A 383 14.23 13.38 -13.13
N PRO A 384 14.72 14.53 -13.65
CA PRO A 384 14.93 14.70 -15.09
C PRO A 384 15.85 13.60 -15.63
N GLY A 385 15.36 12.81 -16.59
CA GLY A 385 16.11 11.68 -17.18
C GLY A 385 16.26 10.43 -16.31
N ASP A 386 15.60 10.35 -15.15
CA ASP A 386 15.59 9.19 -14.24
C ASP A 386 15.24 7.87 -14.96
N PRO A 387 16.08 6.81 -14.92
CA PRO A 387 15.84 5.55 -15.63
C PRO A 387 14.81 4.62 -14.94
N ASP A 388 14.44 4.86 -13.68
CA ASP A 388 13.32 4.17 -13.03
C ASP A 388 11.97 4.64 -13.63
N ASN A 389 11.93 5.87 -14.17
CA ASN A 389 10.73 6.48 -14.73
C ASN A 389 10.36 5.86 -16.10
N SER A 390 9.20 5.22 -16.16
CA SER A 390 8.59 4.63 -17.37
C SER A 390 8.48 5.60 -18.55
N TYR A 391 8.27 6.89 -18.30
CA TYR A 391 8.23 7.92 -19.34
C TYR A 391 9.59 8.19 -20.00
N ASN A 392 10.71 7.82 -19.36
CA ASN A 392 12.07 7.99 -19.90
C ASN A 392 12.57 6.78 -20.70
N TYR A 393 11.82 5.66 -20.74
CA TYR A 393 12.25 4.45 -21.44
C TYR A 393 12.45 4.68 -22.96
N SER A 394 13.42 4.00 -23.56
CA SER A 394 13.69 4.04 -25.00
C SER A 394 12.48 3.57 -25.83
N PHE A 395 12.33 4.08 -27.06
CA PHE A 395 11.19 3.74 -27.92
C PHE A 395 11.05 2.23 -28.12
N SER A 396 12.16 1.51 -28.34
CA SER A 396 12.17 0.05 -28.47
C SER A 396 11.66 -0.65 -27.20
N ARG A 397 12.08 -0.22 -26.00
CA ARG A 397 11.58 -0.77 -24.72
C ARG A 397 10.09 -0.48 -24.52
N LYS A 398 9.63 0.73 -24.87
CA LYS A 398 8.21 1.10 -24.83
C LYS A 398 7.36 0.26 -25.80
N CYS A 399 7.87 0.00 -27.02
CA CYS A 399 7.19 -0.83 -28.01
C CYS A 399 7.20 -2.31 -27.63
N TYR A 400 8.28 -2.83 -27.04
CA TYR A 400 8.33 -4.18 -26.46
C TYR A 400 7.27 -4.37 -25.37
N ILE A 401 7.21 -3.48 -24.37
CA ILE A 401 6.18 -3.50 -23.32
C ILE A 401 4.77 -3.39 -23.93
N THR A 402 4.59 -2.55 -24.96
CA THR A 402 3.31 -2.43 -25.66
C THR A 402 2.91 -3.75 -26.32
N ALA A 403 3.83 -4.40 -27.04
CA ALA A 403 3.59 -5.67 -27.71
C ALA A 403 3.25 -6.78 -26.71
N THR A 404 4.06 -6.98 -25.67
CA THR A 404 3.82 -8.00 -24.64
C THR A 404 2.48 -7.79 -23.91
N ALA A 405 2.16 -6.57 -23.50
CA ALA A 405 0.88 -6.23 -22.88
C ALA A 405 -0.31 -6.50 -23.81
N THR A 406 -0.13 -6.27 -25.12
CA THR A 406 -1.14 -6.54 -26.15
C THR A 406 -1.31 -8.04 -26.40
N SER A 407 -0.22 -8.82 -26.45
CA SER A 407 -0.27 -10.28 -26.63
C SER A 407 -0.86 -10.99 -25.41
N LEU A 408 -0.61 -10.50 -24.19
CA LEU A 408 -1.22 -11.03 -22.96
C LEU A 408 -2.75 -10.90 -23.00
N VAL A 409 -3.28 -9.72 -23.32
CA VAL A 409 -4.74 -9.55 -23.45
C VAL A 409 -5.31 -10.36 -24.63
N MET A 410 -4.59 -10.48 -25.75
CA MET A 410 -5.02 -11.35 -26.85
C MET A 410 -5.13 -12.82 -26.42
N ASN A 411 -4.17 -13.33 -25.64
CA ASN A 411 -4.15 -14.71 -25.18
C ASN A 411 -5.23 -15.01 -24.14
N VAL A 412 -5.44 -14.10 -23.17
CA VAL A 412 -6.56 -14.21 -22.22
C VAL A 412 -7.91 -14.15 -22.94
N THR A 413 -8.05 -13.24 -23.91
CA THR A 413 -9.31 -13.07 -24.65
C THR A 413 -9.54 -14.14 -25.71
N PHE A 414 -8.50 -14.86 -26.14
CA PHE A 414 -8.61 -16.10 -26.89
C PHE A 414 -9.07 -17.25 -25.97
N ALA A 415 -8.47 -17.41 -24.80
CA ALA A 415 -8.63 -18.61 -23.95
C ALA A 415 -10.06 -18.83 -23.43
N PHE A 416 -10.84 -17.79 -23.12
CA PHE A 416 -12.21 -17.97 -22.58
C PHE A 416 -13.23 -18.46 -23.62
N SER A 417 -13.04 -18.12 -24.90
CA SER A 417 -13.98 -18.40 -25.99
C SER A 417 -13.46 -19.49 -26.93
N ALA A 418 -12.20 -19.91 -26.77
CA ALA A 418 -11.70 -21.11 -27.42
C ALA A 418 -12.64 -22.32 -27.23
N PRO A 419 -13.25 -22.59 -26.07
CA PRO A 419 -14.23 -23.69 -25.94
C PRO A 419 -15.49 -23.55 -26.80
N SER A 420 -15.92 -22.35 -27.23
CA SER A 420 -17.21 -22.19 -27.91
C SER A 420 -17.24 -22.79 -29.31
N GLY A 421 -16.13 -22.66 -30.05
CA GLY A 421 -15.97 -23.32 -31.35
C GLY A 421 -15.90 -24.85 -31.27
N ALA A 422 -15.84 -25.43 -30.06
CA ALA A 422 -15.83 -26.87 -29.83
C ALA A 422 -16.94 -27.36 -28.87
N PHE A 423 -18.01 -26.58 -28.63
CA PHE A 423 -19.10 -27.03 -27.76
C PHE A 423 -19.72 -28.36 -28.21
N GLN A 424 -19.84 -28.62 -29.52
CA GLN A 424 -20.35 -29.90 -30.02
C GLN A 424 -19.41 -31.06 -29.66
N GLY A 425 -18.10 -30.93 -29.87
CA GLY A 425 -17.15 -32.00 -29.55
C GLY A 425 -16.99 -32.24 -28.05
N ILE A 426 -17.26 -31.23 -27.21
CA ILE A 426 -17.35 -31.38 -25.74
C ILE A 426 -18.66 -32.10 -25.38
N SER A 427 -19.78 -31.74 -26.02
CA SER A 427 -21.09 -32.39 -25.86
C SER A 427 -21.04 -33.88 -26.22
N ASP A 428 -20.44 -34.22 -27.37
CA ASP A 428 -20.30 -35.59 -27.87
C ASP A 428 -19.37 -36.45 -26.99
N ASP A 429 -18.21 -35.92 -26.59
CA ASP A 429 -17.17 -36.65 -25.83
C ASP A 429 -17.51 -36.82 -24.34
N LEU A 430 -18.32 -35.94 -23.76
CA LEU A 430 -18.78 -36.04 -22.37
C LEU A 430 -20.23 -36.56 -22.24
N ASN A 431 -20.94 -36.77 -23.35
CA ASN A 431 -22.34 -37.16 -23.41
C ASN A 431 -23.25 -36.23 -22.57
N VAL A 432 -23.14 -34.92 -22.82
CA VAL A 432 -23.93 -33.85 -22.19
C VAL A 432 -24.55 -32.95 -23.27
N SER A 433 -25.54 -32.11 -22.93
CA SER A 433 -26.11 -31.17 -23.92
C SER A 433 -25.12 -30.06 -24.32
N VAL A 434 -25.36 -29.43 -25.48
CA VAL A 434 -24.51 -28.32 -25.98
C VAL A 434 -24.57 -27.11 -25.03
N GLU A 435 -25.70 -26.87 -24.37
CA GLU A 435 -25.86 -25.86 -23.31
C GLU A 435 -24.98 -26.17 -22.09
N ALA A 436 -24.84 -27.45 -21.74
CA ALA A 436 -23.96 -27.89 -20.65
C ALA A 436 -22.47 -27.78 -21.04
N ALA A 437 -22.11 -28.02 -22.30
CA ALA A 437 -20.77 -27.69 -22.81
C ALA A 437 -20.51 -26.16 -22.75
N GLY A 438 -21.55 -25.35 -22.99
CA GLY A 438 -21.55 -23.89 -22.79
C GLY A 438 -21.18 -23.43 -21.38
N LEU A 439 -21.33 -24.28 -20.37
CA LEU A 439 -20.93 -23.97 -19.00
C LEU A 439 -19.42 -23.80 -18.84
N VAL A 440 -18.58 -24.38 -19.72
CA VAL A 440 -17.11 -24.23 -19.65
C VAL A 440 -16.71 -22.77 -19.82
N THR A 441 -17.17 -22.12 -20.89
CA THR A 441 -16.97 -20.68 -21.11
C THR A 441 -17.71 -19.86 -20.05
N THR A 442 -18.94 -20.23 -19.69
CA THR A 442 -19.74 -19.48 -18.71
C THR A 442 -19.08 -19.42 -17.32
N LEU A 443 -18.56 -20.55 -16.82
CA LEU A 443 -17.84 -20.63 -15.55
C LEU A 443 -16.50 -19.88 -15.60
N PHE A 444 -15.80 -19.90 -16.74
CA PHE A 444 -14.57 -19.11 -16.94
C PHE A 444 -14.88 -17.61 -16.82
N LEU A 445 -15.94 -17.12 -17.46
CA LEU A 445 -16.39 -15.72 -17.37
C LEU A 445 -16.91 -15.34 -15.98
N LEU A 446 -17.59 -16.24 -15.27
CA LEU A 446 -17.93 -16.05 -13.86
C LEU A 446 -16.66 -15.95 -12.99
N GLY A 447 -15.59 -16.65 -13.35
CA GLY A 447 -14.25 -16.45 -12.81
C GLY A 447 -13.74 -15.01 -13.01
N TYR A 448 -13.96 -14.40 -14.17
CA TYR A 448 -13.66 -12.97 -14.41
C TYR A 448 -14.60 -12.00 -13.69
N CYS A 449 -15.83 -12.40 -13.38
CA CYS A 449 -16.73 -11.60 -12.54
C CYS A 449 -16.30 -11.63 -11.07
N ALA A 450 -15.92 -12.80 -10.56
CA ALA A 450 -15.59 -13.04 -9.16
C ALA A 450 -14.13 -12.71 -8.81
N GLY A 451 -13.20 -12.86 -9.76
CA GLY A 451 -11.77 -12.63 -9.59
C GLY A 451 -11.44 -11.29 -8.95
N PRO A 452 -11.89 -10.15 -9.51
CA PRO A 452 -11.69 -8.82 -8.92
C PRO A 452 -12.23 -8.65 -7.48
N PHE A 453 -13.17 -9.49 -7.04
CA PHE A 453 -13.74 -9.44 -5.69
C PHE A 453 -13.05 -10.36 -4.67
N PHE A 454 -12.38 -11.43 -5.08
CA PHE A 454 -11.73 -12.38 -4.17
C PHE A 454 -10.19 -12.44 -4.31
N TRP A 455 -9.69 -12.13 -5.51
CA TRP A 455 -8.31 -12.34 -5.94
C TRP A 455 -7.71 -11.09 -6.61
N ALA A 456 -8.18 -9.89 -6.23
CA ALA A 456 -7.91 -8.62 -6.90
C ALA A 456 -6.46 -8.34 -7.39
N PRO A 457 -5.37 -8.77 -6.70
CA PRO A 457 -3.99 -8.58 -7.18
C PRO A 457 -3.48 -9.69 -8.13
N LEU A 458 -4.22 -10.79 -8.31
CA LEU A 458 -3.72 -12.06 -8.88
C LEU A 458 -4.54 -12.60 -10.06
N SER A 459 -5.83 -12.27 -10.20
CA SER A 459 -6.73 -12.97 -11.15
C SER A 459 -7.06 -12.25 -12.45
N ASP A 460 -6.65 -10.99 -12.63
CA ASP A 460 -7.14 -10.14 -13.74
C ASP A 460 -6.02 -9.21 -14.27
N VAL A 461 -4.81 -9.75 -14.34
CA VAL A 461 -3.57 -8.99 -14.61
C VAL A 461 -3.55 -8.46 -16.06
N GLU A 462 -4.10 -9.21 -17.00
CA GLU A 462 -4.00 -8.97 -18.43
C GLU A 462 -5.05 -7.98 -18.95
N LEU A 463 -6.26 -7.97 -18.40
CA LEU A 463 -7.33 -7.08 -18.83
C LEU A 463 -7.34 -5.74 -18.07
N THR A 464 -6.89 -5.71 -16.82
CA THR A 464 -6.94 -4.49 -15.98
C THR A 464 -5.59 -3.80 -15.81
N ASN A 465 -4.49 -4.54 -15.63
CA ASN A 465 -3.18 -3.93 -15.41
C ASN A 465 -2.45 -3.60 -16.72
N ALA A 466 -2.58 -4.40 -17.79
CA ALA A 466 -2.00 -4.08 -19.11
C ALA A 466 -2.33 -2.65 -19.62
N PRO A 467 -3.59 -2.19 -19.66
CA PRO A 467 -3.91 -0.81 -20.06
C PRO A 467 -3.40 0.24 -19.05
N GLY A 468 -3.29 -0.11 -17.76
CA GLY A 468 -2.60 0.71 -16.77
C GLY A 468 -1.10 0.88 -17.05
N ILE A 469 -0.41 -0.20 -17.42
CA ILE A 469 0.99 -0.19 -17.85
C ILE A 469 1.14 0.69 -19.10
N LEU A 470 0.27 0.56 -20.09
CA LEU A 470 0.27 1.43 -21.28
C LEU A 470 0.09 2.91 -20.92
N ALA A 471 -0.78 3.22 -19.96
CA ALA A 471 -1.01 4.58 -19.48
C ALA A 471 0.20 5.17 -18.72
N ASN A 472 0.97 4.34 -18.01
CA ASN A 472 2.18 4.74 -17.28
C ASN A 472 3.41 4.90 -18.18
N VAL A 473 3.45 4.22 -19.34
CA VAL A 473 4.64 4.12 -20.22
C VAL A 473 4.59 5.09 -21.42
N ARG A 474 3.42 5.67 -21.73
CA ARG A 474 3.22 6.52 -22.92
C ARG A 474 2.66 7.89 -22.56
N ASN A 475 3.29 8.96 -23.09
CA ASN A 475 2.76 10.33 -23.05
C ASN A 475 1.33 10.36 -23.65
N PRO A 476 0.41 11.27 -23.24
CA PRO A 476 -1.02 11.20 -23.59
C PRO A 476 -1.34 10.96 -25.07
N VAL A 477 -0.66 11.65 -26.00
CA VAL A 477 -0.85 11.47 -27.46
C VAL A 477 -0.36 10.08 -27.94
N GLN A 478 0.69 9.53 -27.34
CA GLN A 478 1.16 8.16 -27.65
C GLN A 478 0.34 7.08 -26.93
N ARG A 479 -0.28 7.41 -25.79
CA ARG A 479 -1.13 6.50 -25.01
C ARG A 479 -2.32 6.05 -25.84
N GLY A 480 -3.03 6.98 -26.49
CA GLY A 480 -4.13 6.66 -27.40
C GLY A 480 -3.74 5.64 -28.48
N ASN A 481 -2.60 5.80 -29.13
CA ASN A 481 -2.16 4.87 -30.19
C ASN A 481 -1.82 3.46 -29.66
N ALA A 482 -1.27 3.35 -28.45
CA ALA A 482 -1.04 2.05 -27.81
C ALA A 482 -2.35 1.41 -27.30
N MET A 483 -3.26 2.22 -26.77
CA MET A 483 -4.58 1.81 -26.28
C MET A 483 -5.54 1.41 -27.40
N ILE A 484 -5.42 2.01 -28.59
CA ILE A 484 -6.09 1.56 -29.83
C ILE A 484 -5.66 0.14 -30.20
N LEU A 485 -4.37 -0.18 -30.14
CA LEU A 485 -3.86 -1.52 -30.45
C LEU A 485 -4.33 -2.56 -29.42
N PHE A 486 -4.27 -2.24 -28.13
CA PHE A 486 -4.84 -3.04 -27.04
C PHE A 486 -6.34 -3.31 -27.26
N ALA A 487 -7.12 -2.27 -27.54
CA ALA A 487 -8.57 -2.35 -27.75
C ALA A 487 -8.98 -3.06 -29.05
N ALA A 488 -8.11 -3.13 -30.06
CA ALA A 488 -8.34 -4.00 -31.21
C ALA A 488 -8.15 -5.48 -30.82
N MET A 489 -7.10 -5.81 -30.05
CA MET A 489 -6.81 -7.20 -29.71
C MET A 489 -7.80 -7.83 -28.70
N THR A 490 -8.52 -7.04 -27.91
CA THR A 490 -9.64 -7.54 -27.09
C THR A 490 -10.83 -8.05 -27.93
N PHE A 491 -10.85 -7.80 -29.25
CA PHE A 491 -11.84 -8.32 -30.20
C PHE A 491 -11.25 -9.37 -31.16
N VAL A 492 -9.97 -9.24 -31.53
CA VAL A 492 -9.27 -10.22 -32.35
C VAL A 492 -9.11 -11.57 -31.63
N GLY A 493 -8.75 -11.58 -30.34
CA GLY A 493 -8.65 -12.81 -29.54
C GLY A 493 -9.95 -13.62 -29.52
N PRO A 494 -11.08 -13.02 -29.09
CA PRO A 494 -12.37 -13.73 -29.00
C PRO A 494 -12.92 -14.15 -30.35
N ALA A 495 -12.66 -13.40 -31.42
CA ALA A 495 -13.16 -13.74 -32.76
C ALA A 495 -12.32 -14.82 -33.46
N LEU A 496 -11.00 -14.90 -33.23
CA LEU A 496 -10.16 -15.97 -33.81
C LEU A 496 -10.31 -17.31 -33.07
N SER A 497 -10.60 -17.28 -31.76
CA SER A 497 -10.61 -18.50 -30.94
C SER A 497 -11.64 -19.59 -31.34
N PRO A 498 -12.89 -19.28 -31.73
CA PRO A 498 -13.88 -20.30 -32.10
C PRO A 498 -13.60 -20.86 -33.48
N ILE A 499 -13.12 -20.03 -34.42
CA ILE A 499 -12.65 -20.46 -35.75
C ILE A 499 -11.55 -21.52 -35.58
N ILE A 500 -10.50 -21.17 -34.83
CA ILE A 500 -9.35 -22.07 -34.61
C ILE A 500 -9.79 -23.33 -33.86
N SER A 501 -10.67 -23.21 -32.85
CA SER A 501 -11.19 -24.37 -32.12
C SER A 501 -12.04 -25.30 -32.98
N GLY A 502 -12.95 -24.77 -33.80
CA GLY A 502 -13.80 -25.56 -34.68
C GLY A 502 -13.01 -26.37 -35.71
N PHE A 503 -11.95 -25.78 -36.29
CA PHE A 503 -11.03 -26.53 -37.15
C PHE A 503 -10.15 -27.52 -36.37
N LEU A 504 -9.72 -27.21 -35.14
CA LEU A 504 -8.96 -28.15 -34.29
C LEU A 504 -9.79 -29.35 -33.83
N GLN A 505 -11.09 -29.16 -33.55
CA GLN A 505 -12.01 -30.25 -33.26
C GLN A 505 -12.12 -31.19 -34.48
N LEU A 506 -12.38 -30.63 -35.67
CA LEU A 506 -12.55 -31.40 -36.90
C LEU A 506 -11.26 -32.13 -37.35
N ALA A 507 -10.09 -31.54 -37.10
CA ALA A 507 -8.81 -32.12 -37.50
C ALA A 507 -8.16 -33.04 -36.45
N LYS A 508 -8.57 -32.95 -35.18
CA LYS A 508 -8.05 -33.71 -34.03
C LYS A 508 -9.14 -34.07 -33.03
N THR A 509 -9.26 -33.30 -31.95
CA THR A 509 -10.26 -33.43 -30.86
C THR A 509 -10.40 -32.07 -30.16
N TRP A 510 -11.51 -31.83 -29.47
CA TRP A 510 -11.76 -30.57 -28.75
C TRP A 510 -10.63 -30.20 -27.76
N ARG A 511 -9.95 -31.21 -27.17
CA ARG A 511 -8.83 -31.04 -26.23
C ARG A 511 -7.62 -30.32 -26.84
N TRP A 512 -7.43 -30.35 -28.17
CA TRP A 512 -6.33 -29.61 -28.82
C TRP A 512 -6.47 -28.09 -28.74
N THR A 513 -7.70 -27.59 -28.57
CA THR A 513 -7.98 -26.19 -28.25
C THR A 513 -7.28 -25.73 -26.96
N ILE A 514 -7.19 -26.62 -25.96
CA ILE A 514 -6.49 -26.37 -24.70
C ILE A 514 -4.98 -26.32 -24.94
N TYR A 515 -4.42 -27.27 -25.70
CA TYR A 515 -2.98 -27.30 -25.99
C TYR A 515 -2.51 -26.07 -26.77
N VAL A 516 -3.28 -25.60 -27.75
CA VAL A 516 -2.99 -24.34 -28.47
C VAL A 516 -3.07 -23.14 -27.53
N SER A 517 -4.06 -23.08 -26.63
CA SER A 517 -4.16 -22.03 -25.61
C SER A 517 -2.93 -22.01 -24.67
N ILE A 518 -2.43 -23.19 -24.27
CA ILE A 518 -1.21 -23.33 -23.46
C ILE A 518 0.03 -22.86 -24.25
N TRP A 519 0.16 -23.26 -25.53
CA TRP A 519 1.28 -22.84 -26.39
C TRP A 519 1.29 -21.34 -26.68
N MET A 520 0.13 -20.69 -26.75
CA MET A 520 0.04 -19.24 -26.85
C MET A 520 0.40 -18.56 -25.51
N ALA A 521 -0.14 -19.05 -24.40
CA ALA A 521 0.03 -18.44 -23.07
C ALA A 521 1.46 -18.54 -22.52
N ALA A 522 2.12 -19.70 -22.63
CA ALA A 522 3.41 -19.94 -21.97
C ALA A 522 4.53 -18.97 -22.39
N PRO A 523 4.74 -18.65 -23.69
CA PRO A 523 5.67 -17.59 -24.09
C PRO A 523 5.31 -16.22 -23.51
N THR A 524 4.03 -15.83 -23.51
CA THR A 524 3.63 -14.52 -22.95
C THR A 524 3.79 -14.43 -21.44
N MET A 525 3.58 -15.54 -20.72
CA MET A 525 3.87 -15.61 -19.28
C MET A 525 5.37 -15.43 -19.00
N PHE A 526 6.25 -15.99 -19.83
CA PHE A 526 7.69 -15.72 -19.71
C PHE A 526 8.02 -14.23 -19.97
N LEU A 527 7.43 -13.64 -21.02
CA LEU A 527 7.63 -12.23 -21.35
C LEU A 527 7.11 -11.29 -20.24
N LEU A 528 6.04 -11.65 -19.52
CA LEU A 528 5.52 -10.88 -18.39
C LEU A 528 6.58 -10.64 -17.29
N TYR A 529 7.36 -11.66 -16.93
CA TYR A 529 8.44 -11.55 -15.93
C TYR A 529 9.57 -10.58 -16.34
N THR A 530 9.65 -10.17 -17.60
CA THR A 530 10.63 -9.18 -18.08
C THR A 530 10.17 -7.73 -17.95
N ILE A 531 8.88 -7.50 -17.65
CA ILE A 531 8.31 -6.17 -17.47
C ILE A 531 8.50 -5.75 -16.01
N PRO A 532 9.23 -4.66 -15.72
CA PRO A 532 9.34 -4.13 -14.36
C PRO A 532 8.02 -3.51 -13.91
N GLU A 533 7.86 -3.26 -12.61
CA GLU A 533 6.81 -2.38 -12.11
C GLU A 533 6.87 -1.01 -12.83
N THR A 534 5.73 -0.52 -13.29
CA THR A 534 5.63 0.72 -14.11
C THR A 534 4.77 1.80 -13.49
N LEU A 535 3.92 1.49 -12.50
CA LEU A 535 3.09 2.50 -11.85
C LEU A 535 4.00 3.44 -11.05
N PRO A 536 4.03 4.77 -11.35
CA PRO A 536 4.90 5.71 -10.62
C PRO A 536 4.71 5.62 -9.11
N ALA A 537 3.45 5.48 -8.67
CA ALA A 537 3.10 5.34 -7.26
C ALA A 537 3.51 4.00 -6.63
N MET A 538 3.89 2.96 -7.37
CA MET A 538 4.49 1.72 -6.83
C MET A 538 5.99 1.62 -7.04
N VAL A 539 6.57 2.16 -8.13
CA VAL A 539 8.03 2.34 -8.24
C VAL A 539 8.55 3.22 -7.10
N LEU A 540 7.84 4.31 -6.78
CA LEU A 540 8.18 5.19 -5.65
C LEU A 540 7.80 4.59 -4.28
N ARG A 541 6.81 3.68 -4.18
CA ARG A 541 6.46 2.97 -2.93
C ARG A 541 7.21 1.66 -2.70
N GLY A 542 7.91 1.11 -3.70
CA GLY A 542 8.82 -0.03 -3.50
C GLY A 542 9.93 0.30 -2.49
N LYS A 543 10.22 1.60 -2.35
CA LYS A 543 11.12 2.20 -1.37
C LYS A 543 10.43 2.41 0.02
N ALA A 544 9.20 1.88 0.25
CA ALA A 544 8.36 2.17 1.43
C ALA A 544 7.31 1.07 1.85
N ARG A 545 7.79 -0.09 2.36
CA ARG A 545 7.16 -1.10 3.27
C ARG A 545 5.76 -1.69 2.95
N HIS A 546 5.65 -3.02 3.07
CA HIS A 546 4.38 -3.78 2.93
C HIS A 546 3.27 -3.38 3.92
N ARG A 547 2.02 -3.67 3.52
CA ARG A 547 0.78 -3.51 4.30
C ARG A 547 0.10 -4.87 4.53
N SER A 548 -0.80 -4.96 5.50
CA SER A 548 -1.72 -6.10 5.63
C SER A 548 -2.63 -6.21 4.40
N LEU A 549 -2.78 -7.44 3.88
CA LEU A 549 -3.66 -7.77 2.75
C LEU A 549 -5.09 -7.27 2.98
N ALA A 550 -5.64 -7.46 4.18
CA ALA A 550 -7.01 -7.02 4.50
C ALA A 550 -7.20 -5.49 4.39
N THR A 551 -6.16 -4.70 4.68
CA THR A 551 -6.20 -3.22 4.55
C THR A 551 -6.06 -2.77 3.10
N ILE A 552 -5.29 -3.50 2.28
CA ILE A 552 -5.23 -3.29 0.83
C ILE A 552 -6.62 -3.59 0.23
N PHE A 553 -7.11 -4.79 0.47
CA PHE A 553 -8.38 -5.31 -0.02
C PHE A 553 -9.58 -4.41 0.32
N LYS A 554 -9.73 -3.98 1.59
CA LYS A 554 -10.81 -3.07 1.98
C LYS A 554 -10.74 -1.71 1.30
N ARG A 555 -9.55 -1.14 1.09
CA ARG A 555 -9.36 0.13 0.38
C ARG A 555 -9.72 -0.01 -1.10
N ASP A 556 -9.19 -1.03 -1.74
CA ASP A 556 -9.30 -1.17 -3.20
C ASP A 556 -10.69 -1.61 -3.63
N LEU A 557 -11.36 -2.46 -2.83
CA LEU A 557 -12.77 -2.79 -3.02
C LEU A 557 -13.70 -1.59 -2.79
N THR A 558 -13.46 -0.76 -1.75
CA THR A 558 -14.29 0.46 -1.55
C THR A 558 -14.03 1.53 -2.59
N ARG A 559 -12.83 1.59 -3.19
CA ARG A 559 -12.55 2.40 -4.38
C ARG A 559 -13.26 1.87 -5.62
N LEU A 560 -13.26 0.55 -5.85
CA LEU A 560 -13.92 -0.09 -6.99
C LEU A 560 -15.41 0.31 -7.08
N TRP A 561 -16.15 0.15 -5.98
CA TRP A 561 -17.57 0.52 -5.92
C TRP A 561 -17.82 2.02 -6.07
N ARG A 562 -16.96 2.88 -5.50
CA ARG A 562 -17.08 4.34 -5.64
C ARG A 562 -16.80 4.82 -7.07
N LEU A 563 -15.91 4.15 -7.81
CA LEU A 563 -15.66 4.45 -9.23
C LEU A 563 -16.76 3.91 -10.13
N LEU A 564 -17.29 2.71 -9.87
CA LEU A 564 -18.39 2.13 -10.65
C LEU A 564 -19.68 2.97 -10.56
N LEU A 565 -19.93 3.59 -9.40
CA LEU A 565 -21.09 4.44 -9.12
C LEU A 565 -20.85 5.93 -9.46
N ASP A 566 -19.70 6.28 -10.04
CA ASP A 566 -19.51 7.61 -10.65
C ASP A 566 -20.26 7.67 -11.99
N LEU A 567 -20.99 8.76 -12.24
CA LEU A 567 -22.04 8.83 -13.26
C LEU A 567 -21.54 8.48 -14.67
N ILE A 568 -20.32 8.92 -15.02
CA ILE A 568 -19.71 8.71 -16.33
C ILE A 568 -19.19 7.27 -16.45
N SER A 569 -18.47 6.76 -15.44
CA SER A 569 -18.05 5.35 -15.39
C SER A 569 -19.23 4.40 -15.49
N PHE A 570 -20.33 4.70 -14.79
CA PHE A 570 -21.54 3.86 -14.79
C PHE A 570 -22.15 3.74 -16.20
N PHE A 571 -22.37 4.86 -16.90
CA PHE A 571 -22.95 4.84 -18.24
C PHE A 571 -22.00 4.21 -19.28
N VAL A 572 -20.69 4.47 -19.24
CA VAL A 572 -19.74 3.81 -20.15
C VAL A 572 -19.63 2.31 -19.83
N ALA A 573 -19.75 1.90 -18.55
CA ALA A 573 -19.82 0.49 -18.18
C ALA A 573 -21.07 -0.19 -18.75
N ILE A 574 -22.24 0.46 -18.74
CA ILE A 574 -23.45 -0.03 -19.41
C ILE A 574 -23.21 -0.21 -20.92
N TYR A 575 -22.68 0.81 -21.60
CA TYR A 575 -22.37 0.76 -23.03
C TYR A 575 -21.43 -0.41 -23.36
N TYR A 576 -20.30 -0.50 -22.65
CA TYR A 576 -19.28 -1.51 -22.88
C TYR A 576 -19.78 -2.93 -22.55
N SER A 577 -20.60 -3.05 -21.51
CA SER A 577 -21.22 -4.34 -21.15
C SER A 577 -22.14 -4.83 -22.26
N ILE A 578 -23.02 -3.96 -22.80
CA ILE A 578 -23.94 -4.37 -23.87
C ILE A 578 -23.18 -4.71 -25.15
N VAL A 579 -22.27 -3.86 -25.66
CA VAL A 579 -21.53 -4.17 -26.90
C VAL A 579 -20.75 -5.48 -26.80
N TYR A 580 -20.18 -5.79 -25.64
CA TYR A 580 -19.46 -7.04 -25.43
C TYR A 580 -20.39 -8.25 -25.20
N THR A 581 -21.56 -8.03 -24.61
CA THR A 581 -22.65 -9.04 -24.56
C THR A 581 -23.03 -9.44 -25.98
N LEU A 582 -23.18 -8.47 -26.89
CA LEU A 582 -23.50 -8.73 -28.30
C LEU A 582 -22.36 -9.46 -29.04
N LEU A 583 -21.09 -9.17 -28.75
CA LEU A 583 -19.96 -9.98 -29.25
C LEU A 583 -20.09 -11.46 -28.87
N TYR A 584 -20.55 -11.77 -27.65
CA TYR A 584 -20.69 -13.15 -27.17
C TYR A 584 -21.96 -13.82 -27.69
N MET A 585 -23.03 -13.05 -27.94
CA MET A 585 -24.18 -13.57 -28.66
C MET A 585 -23.79 -14.10 -30.04
N LEU A 586 -22.76 -13.55 -30.72
CA LEU A 586 -22.28 -14.08 -32.00
C LEU A 586 -21.80 -15.54 -31.89
N PHE A 587 -21.22 -15.96 -30.76
CA PHE A 587 -20.81 -17.36 -30.51
C PHE A 587 -21.99 -18.34 -30.36
N SER A 588 -23.23 -17.84 -30.35
CA SER A 588 -24.45 -18.66 -30.41
C SER A 588 -25.23 -18.41 -31.71
N ILE A 589 -25.35 -17.14 -32.13
CA ILE A 589 -26.01 -16.73 -33.36
C ILE A 589 -25.34 -17.33 -34.60
N TYR A 590 -24.00 -17.37 -34.69
CA TYR A 590 -23.33 -17.92 -35.87
C TYR A 590 -23.44 -19.44 -35.97
N PRO A 591 -23.21 -20.25 -34.91
CA PRO A 591 -23.59 -21.67 -34.92
C PRO A 591 -25.06 -21.91 -35.25
N PHE A 592 -25.99 -21.14 -34.70
CA PHE A 592 -27.43 -21.26 -35.01
C PHE A 592 -27.75 -20.95 -36.49
N VAL A 593 -27.23 -19.84 -37.03
CA VAL A 593 -27.52 -19.42 -38.42
C VAL A 593 -26.77 -20.25 -39.46
N PHE A 594 -25.49 -20.56 -39.23
CA PHE A 594 -24.65 -21.21 -40.24
C PHE A 594 -24.55 -22.73 -40.06
N GLN A 595 -24.44 -23.25 -38.83
CA GLN A 595 -24.37 -24.69 -38.60
C GLN A 595 -25.77 -25.32 -38.58
N GLN A 596 -26.71 -24.80 -37.77
CA GLN A 596 -28.05 -25.39 -37.65
C GLN A 596 -28.97 -25.03 -38.82
N LYS A 597 -29.13 -23.74 -39.17
CA LYS A 597 -30.00 -23.32 -40.30
C LYS A 597 -29.42 -23.59 -41.69
N ARG A 598 -28.10 -23.54 -41.88
CA ARG A 598 -27.44 -23.69 -43.21
C ARG A 598 -26.58 -24.96 -43.35
N GLY A 599 -26.47 -25.80 -42.32
CA GLY A 599 -25.81 -27.12 -42.40
C GLY A 599 -24.28 -27.08 -42.49
N TRP A 600 -23.63 -25.98 -42.12
CA TRP A 600 -22.16 -25.86 -42.20
C TRP A 600 -21.47 -26.61 -41.05
N ASN A 601 -20.28 -27.14 -41.29
CA ASN A 601 -19.47 -27.77 -40.24
C ASN A 601 -18.95 -26.74 -39.20
N ALA A 602 -18.48 -27.22 -38.05
CA ALA A 602 -18.08 -26.39 -36.90
C ALA A 602 -17.06 -25.29 -37.26
N GLY A 603 -16.01 -25.60 -38.04
CA GLY A 603 -15.01 -24.61 -38.47
C GLY A 603 -15.57 -23.59 -39.47
N ASN A 604 -16.32 -24.05 -40.47
CA ASN A 604 -16.91 -23.18 -41.50
C ASN A 604 -17.98 -22.25 -40.92
N GLY A 605 -18.79 -22.73 -39.97
CA GLY A 605 -19.86 -21.96 -39.34
C GLY A 605 -19.36 -20.76 -38.52
N GLU A 606 -18.11 -20.79 -38.06
CA GLU A 606 -17.49 -19.71 -37.28
C GLU A 606 -16.70 -18.70 -38.13
N LEU A 607 -16.46 -18.98 -39.43
CA LEU A 607 -15.76 -18.07 -40.34
C LEU A 607 -16.31 -16.63 -40.40
N PRO A 608 -17.63 -16.35 -40.20
CA PRO A 608 -18.15 -14.99 -40.10
C PRO A 608 -17.52 -14.14 -38.97
N LEU A 609 -16.90 -14.74 -37.94
CA LEU A 609 -16.12 -14.02 -36.93
C LEU A 609 -14.88 -13.31 -37.52
N LEU A 610 -14.39 -13.72 -38.70
CA LEU A 610 -13.34 -12.96 -39.42
C LEU A 610 -13.78 -11.53 -39.73
N GLY A 611 -15.09 -11.26 -39.88
CA GLY A 611 -15.62 -9.91 -40.00
C GLY A 611 -15.29 -9.04 -38.78
N VAL A 612 -15.39 -9.61 -37.57
CA VAL A 612 -15.02 -8.93 -36.31
C VAL A 612 -13.52 -8.66 -36.24
N VAL A 613 -12.68 -9.60 -36.69
CA VAL A 613 -11.21 -9.44 -36.77
C VAL A 613 -10.84 -8.32 -37.74
N ILE A 614 -11.38 -8.35 -38.96
CA ILE A 614 -11.19 -7.33 -39.99
C ILE A 614 -11.70 -5.97 -39.49
N GLY A 615 -12.85 -5.94 -38.81
CA GLY A 615 -13.43 -4.74 -38.22
C GLY A 615 -12.56 -4.12 -37.12
N ALA A 616 -12.07 -4.92 -36.17
CA ALA A 616 -11.17 -4.45 -35.12
C ALA A 616 -9.87 -3.86 -35.72
N CYS A 617 -9.30 -4.51 -36.73
CA CYS A 617 -8.13 -4.03 -37.46
C CYS A 617 -8.40 -2.73 -38.24
N LEU A 618 -9.45 -2.67 -39.05
CA LEU A 618 -9.79 -1.49 -39.84
C LEU A 618 -10.19 -0.29 -38.97
N GLY A 619 -10.96 -0.52 -37.89
CA GLY A 619 -11.29 0.51 -36.91
C GLY A 619 -10.07 1.03 -36.17
N GLY A 620 -9.16 0.14 -35.77
CA GLY A 620 -7.88 0.52 -35.16
C GLY A 620 -7.00 1.32 -36.11
N ILE A 621 -6.90 0.91 -37.38
CA ILE A 621 -6.15 1.64 -38.42
C ILE A 621 -6.78 3.02 -38.67
N ALA A 622 -8.10 3.13 -38.79
CA ALA A 622 -8.80 4.39 -39.01
C ALA A 622 -8.55 5.38 -37.85
N LEU A 623 -8.61 4.92 -36.60
CA LEU A 623 -8.34 5.74 -35.42
C LEU A 623 -6.86 6.11 -35.27
N PHE A 624 -5.94 5.22 -35.66
CA PHE A 624 -4.50 5.53 -35.71
C PHE A 624 -4.17 6.55 -36.80
N ILE A 625 -4.84 6.48 -37.96
CA ILE A 625 -4.74 7.51 -39.02
C ILE A 625 -5.35 8.83 -38.52
N HIS A 626 -6.48 8.80 -37.81
CA HIS A 626 -7.07 9.99 -37.21
C HIS A 626 -6.10 10.64 -36.21
N SER A 627 -5.59 9.91 -35.22
CA SER A 627 -4.67 10.47 -34.21
C SER A 627 -3.35 10.98 -34.79
N THR A 628 -2.82 10.33 -35.83
CA THR A 628 -1.60 10.78 -36.52
C THR A 628 -1.83 11.97 -37.46
N ARG A 629 -3.02 12.14 -38.03
CA ARG A 629 -3.44 13.36 -38.74
C ARG A 629 -3.61 14.53 -37.78
N VAL A 630 -4.37 14.33 -36.70
CA VAL A 630 -4.55 15.30 -35.59
C VAL A 630 -3.19 15.79 -35.09
N ARG A 631 -2.30 14.88 -34.70
CA ARG A 631 -0.92 15.20 -34.26
C ARG A 631 -0.10 15.99 -35.31
N ARG A 632 -0.29 15.75 -36.61
CA ARG A 632 0.41 16.49 -37.68
C ARG A 632 -0.21 17.85 -38.00
N GLY A 633 -1.45 18.11 -37.58
CA GLY A 633 -2.21 19.33 -37.88
C GLY A 633 -1.84 20.58 -37.06
N GLY A 634 -0.72 20.57 -36.33
CA GLY A 634 -0.24 21.74 -35.56
C GLY A 634 -0.56 21.74 -34.06
N PHE A 635 -0.90 20.58 -33.47
CA PHE A 635 -1.22 20.48 -32.04
C PHE A 635 -0.06 20.84 -31.09
N ASP A 636 1.20 20.86 -31.55
CA ASP A 636 2.34 21.40 -30.77
C ASP A 636 2.30 22.94 -30.61
N ASN A 637 1.45 23.66 -31.36
CA ASN A 637 1.35 25.13 -31.35
C ASN A 637 0.13 25.70 -30.60
N GLN A 638 -0.78 24.86 -30.09
CA GLN A 638 -1.93 25.34 -29.29
C GLN A 638 -1.63 25.28 -27.79
N LYS A 639 -1.99 26.34 -27.06
CA LYS A 639 -1.80 26.46 -25.60
C LYS A 639 -2.81 25.65 -24.76
N THR A 640 -3.76 24.97 -25.42
CA THR A 640 -4.84 24.20 -24.78
C THR A 640 -4.42 22.74 -24.58
N PRO A 641 -4.50 22.19 -23.36
CA PRO A 641 -4.27 20.76 -23.12
C PRO A 641 -5.27 19.88 -23.90
N HIS A 642 -4.82 18.71 -24.37
CA HIS A 642 -5.70 17.69 -24.95
C HIS A 642 -6.68 17.18 -23.88
N VAL A 643 -7.98 17.24 -24.17
CA VAL A 643 -9.06 16.84 -23.25
C VAL A 643 -9.62 15.45 -23.61
N PRO A 644 -10.12 14.65 -22.66
CA PRO A 644 -10.73 13.34 -22.95
C PRO A 644 -11.87 13.40 -23.99
N GLU A 645 -12.61 14.50 -24.00
CA GLU A 645 -13.76 14.79 -24.87
C GLU A 645 -13.38 14.82 -26.37
N ASP A 646 -12.12 15.12 -26.73
CA ASP A 646 -11.60 15.12 -28.11
C ASP A 646 -11.77 13.76 -28.83
N ARG A 647 -12.06 12.69 -28.09
CA ARG A 647 -12.26 11.32 -28.62
C ARG A 647 -13.72 10.97 -28.89
N LEU A 648 -14.68 11.73 -28.35
CA LEU A 648 -16.12 11.47 -28.49
C LEU A 648 -16.64 11.53 -29.94
N PRO A 649 -16.17 12.41 -30.84
CA PRO A 649 -16.64 12.43 -32.24
C PRO A 649 -16.43 11.11 -32.99
N SER A 650 -15.33 10.39 -32.71
CA SER A 650 -15.11 9.06 -33.28
C SER A 650 -16.04 7.98 -32.68
N ALA A 651 -16.48 8.16 -31.43
CA ALA A 651 -17.46 7.28 -30.80
C ALA A 651 -18.87 7.48 -31.37
N MET A 652 -19.26 8.72 -31.67
CA MET A 652 -20.53 9.05 -32.32
C MET A 652 -20.68 8.34 -33.67
N VAL A 653 -19.68 8.47 -34.55
CA VAL A 653 -19.67 7.80 -35.87
C VAL A 653 -19.68 6.28 -35.73
N GLY A 654 -18.86 5.74 -34.80
CA GLY A 654 -18.82 4.30 -34.53
C GLY A 654 -20.15 3.74 -34.02
N GLY A 655 -20.84 4.45 -33.13
CA GLY A 655 -22.14 4.05 -32.58
C GLY A 655 -23.24 4.01 -33.63
N VAL A 656 -23.35 5.04 -34.49
CA VAL A 656 -24.34 5.06 -35.58
C VAL A 656 -24.11 3.90 -36.55
N LEU A 657 -22.87 3.66 -36.97
CA LEU A 657 -22.53 2.55 -37.86
C LEU A 657 -22.82 1.18 -37.25
N PHE A 658 -22.52 0.99 -35.95
CA PHE A 658 -22.78 -0.25 -35.23
C PHE A 658 -24.28 -0.63 -35.26
N VAL A 659 -25.18 0.33 -35.04
CA VAL A 659 -26.63 0.09 -35.09
C VAL A 659 -27.11 -0.24 -36.49
N VAL A 660 -26.65 0.49 -37.51
CA VAL A 660 -26.99 0.22 -38.91
C VAL A 660 -26.59 -1.20 -39.31
N VAL A 661 -25.39 -1.63 -38.92
CA VAL A 661 -24.86 -2.98 -39.23
C VAL A 661 -25.64 -4.09 -38.49
N ILE A 662 -26.10 -3.86 -37.26
CA ILE A 662 -26.95 -4.82 -36.53
C ILE A 662 -28.29 -5.04 -37.25
N PHE A 663 -28.98 -3.96 -37.65
CA PHE A 663 -30.25 -4.09 -38.38
C PHE A 663 -30.03 -4.71 -39.76
N TRP A 664 -28.93 -4.37 -40.45
CA TRP A 664 -28.56 -4.98 -41.72
C TRP A 664 -28.37 -6.49 -41.58
N PHE A 665 -27.46 -6.94 -40.69
CA PHE A 665 -27.22 -8.36 -40.45
C PHE A 665 -28.48 -9.11 -40.01
N GLY A 666 -29.27 -8.50 -39.12
CA GLY A 666 -30.50 -9.11 -38.61
C GLY A 666 -31.51 -9.50 -39.68
N TRP A 667 -31.67 -8.62 -40.67
CA TRP A 667 -32.63 -8.82 -41.76
C TRP A 667 -32.02 -9.52 -42.99
N THR A 668 -30.70 -9.45 -43.23
CA THR A 668 -30.07 -10.27 -44.28
C THR A 668 -29.79 -11.71 -43.86
N ALA A 669 -29.53 -12.00 -42.58
CA ALA A 669 -29.21 -13.35 -42.10
C ALA A 669 -30.39 -14.36 -42.21
N GLU A 670 -31.62 -13.85 -42.30
CA GLU A 670 -32.84 -14.63 -42.59
C GLU A 670 -32.91 -15.06 -44.08
N TYR A 671 -32.10 -14.45 -44.96
CA TYR A 671 -31.91 -14.81 -46.35
C TYR A 671 -30.53 -15.45 -46.58
N ASN A 672 -30.40 -16.30 -47.60
CA ASN A 672 -29.29 -17.25 -47.68
C ASN A 672 -27.95 -16.68 -48.20
N SER A 673 -27.83 -15.36 -48.37
CA SER A 673 -26.71 -14.67 -49.03
C SER A 673 -26.24 -13.43 -48.25
N GLU A 674 -24.93 -13.13 -48.35
CA GLU A 674 -24.19 -11.98 -47.76
C GLU A 674 -23.62 -12.15 -46.33
N HIS A 675 -22.44 -11.55 -46.09
CA HIS A 675 -21.57 -11.78 -44.91
C HIS A 675 -20.65 -10.58 -44.55
N TRP A 676 -21.10 -9.56 -43.80
CA TRP A 676 -20.24 -8.43 -43.34
C TRP A 676 -20.68 -7.81 -42.00
N VAL A 677 -19.76 -7.59 -41.02
CA VAL A 677 -20.02 -6.88 -39.74
C VAL A 677 -18.78 -6.13 -39.21
N LEU A 678 -18.98 -4.93 -38.62
CA LEU A 678 -18.01 -3.99 -37.98
C LEU A 678 -18.78 -3.20 -36.86
N ILE A 679 -18.22 -2.50 -35.84
CA ILE A 679 -16.85 -2.16 -35.38
C ILE A 679 -16.89 -1.76 -33.86
N PHE A 680 -15.77 -1.85 -33.10
CA PHE A 680 -15.62 -1.18 -31.77
C PHE A 680 -14.15 -0.97 -31.38
N VAL A 681 -13.78 0.23 -30.90
CA VAL A 681 -12.43 0.56 -30.32
C VAL A 681 -12.45 1.75 -29.33
N VAL A 682 -13.37 2.72 -29.45
CA VAL A 682 -13.20 4.07 -28.88
C VAL A 682 -13.38 4.17 -27.35
N PHE A 683 -14.38 3.51 -26.75
CA PHE A 683 -14.72 3.77 -25.33
C PHE A 683 -13.66 3.30 -24.32
N ILE A 684 -12.87 2.28 -24.64
CA ILE A 684 -11.71 1.86 -23.82
C ILE A 684 -10.66 3.00 -23.74
N ASN A 685 -10.50 3.76 -24.83
CA ASN A 685 -9.62 4.94 -24.87
C ASN A 685 -10.17 6.15 -24.11
N TYR A 686 -11.47 6.18 -23.79
CA TYR A 686 -12.08 7.27 -23.01
C TYR A 686 -11.90 7.02 -21.51
N ILE A 687 -12.24 5.83 -21.00
CA ILE A 687 -12.08 5.48 -19.56
C ILE A 687 -10.64 5.68 -19.07
N VAL A 688 -9.64 5.26 -19.84
CA VAL A 688 -8.22 5.37 -19.46
C VAL A 688 -7.74 6.82 -19.38
N ASP A 689 -8.29 7.71 -20.20
CA ASP A 689 -7.91 9.12 -20.21
C ASP A 689 -8.71 9.95 -19.18
N THR A 690 -9.97 9.61 -18.92
CA THR A 690 -10.79 10.22 -17.85
C THR A 690 -10.27 9.86 -16.45
N TYR A 691 -9.85 8.61 -16.22
CA TYR A 691 -9.41 8.14 -14.90
C TYR A 691 -7.91 7.78 -14.85
N THR A 692 -7.05 8.50 -15.57
CA THR A 692 -5.60 8.20 -15.71
C THR A 692 -4.89 7.73 -14.44
N ALA A 693 -5.07 8.41 -13.30
CA ALA A 693 -4.43 8.06 -12.04
C ALA A 693 -4.88 6.70 -11.44
N TYR A 694 -6.06 6.20 -11.83
CA TYR A 694 -6.73 5.00 -11.31
C TYR A 694 -7.24 4.07 -12.42
N ALA A 695 -6.66 4.14 -13.62
CA ALA A 695 -7.18 3.52 -14.83
C ALA A 695 -7.47 2.01 -14.67
N ALA A 696 -6.53 1.25 -14.08
CA ALA A 696 -6.71 -0.18 -13.81
C ALA A 696 -7.94 -0.48 -12.93
N SER A 697 -8.22 0.34 -11.90
CA SER A 697 -9.40 0.17 -11.04
C SER A 697 -10.72 0.51 -11.77
N ALA A 698 -10.72 1.53 -12.62
CA ALA A 698 -11.89 1.86 -13.45
C ALA A 698 -12.18 0.75 -14.47
N LEU A 699 -11.13 0.20 -15.10
CA LEU A 699 -11.22 -0.92 -16.03
C LEU A 699 -11.66 -2.23 -15.36
N ALA A 700 -11.20 -2.50 -14.13
CA ALA A 700 -11.67 -3.65 -13.35
C ALA A 700 -13.19 -3.57 -13.07
N ALA A 701 -13.69 -2.40 -12.63
CA ALA A 701 -15.11 -2.18 -12.40
C ALA A 701 -15.95 -2.40 -13.68
N ASN A 702 -15.45 -1.92 -14.82
CA ASN A 702 -16.06 -2.13 -16.13
C ASN A 702 -16.03 -3.61 -16.57
N THR A 703 -14.93 -4.32 -16.30
CA THR A 703 -14.76 -5.75 -16.64
C THR A 703 -15.72 -6.66 -15.88
N VAL A 704 -16.03 -6.36 -14.61
CA VAL A 704 -17.03 -7.12 -13.83
C VAL A 704 -18.41 -7.03 -14.47
N LEU A 705 -18.95 -5.82 -14.69
CA LEU A 705 -20.29 -5.62 -15.24
C LEU A 705 -20.40 -6.24 -16.65
N ARG A 706 -19.34 -6.06 -17.46
CA ARG A 706 -19.23 -6.61 -18.81
C ARG A 706 -19.30 -8.13 -18.83
N SER A 707 -18.51 -8.80 -17.99
CA SER A 707 -18.47 -10.26 -17.94
C SER A 707 -19.78 -10.83 -17.40
N ALA A 708 -20.44 -10.15 -16.45
CA ALA A 708 -21.73 -10.57 -15.91
C ALA A 708 -22.86 -10.54 -16.97
N CYS A 709 -22.91 -9.49 -17.79
CA CYS A 709 -23.88 -9.43 -18.88
C CYS A 709 -23.60 -10.46 -20.00
N ALA A 710 -22.33 -10.70 -20.34
CA ALA A 710 -21.93 -11.72 -21.32
C ALA A 710 -22.24 -13.16 -20.84
N VAL A 711 -22.08 -13.44 -19.54
CA VAL A 711 -22.56 -14.67 -18.90
C VAL A 711 -24.07 -14.83 -19.05
N ALA A 712 -24.84 -13.77 -18.77
CA ALA A 712 -26.29 -13.83 -18.87
C ALA A 712 -26.76 -14.11 -20.31
N SER A 713 -26.15 -13.49 -21.34
CA SER A 713 -26.56 -13.71 -22.73
C SER A 713 -26.36 -15.13 -23.22
N LEU A 714 -25.26 -15.81 -22.86
CA LEU A 714 -25.03 -17.19 -23.30
C LEU A 714 -26.14 -18.14 -22.85
N LEU A 715 -26.78 -17.86 -21.71
CA LEU A 715 -27.85 -18.67 -21.13
C LEU A 715 -29.22 -18.46 -21.79
N TYR A 716 -29.50 -17.29 -22.39
CA TYR A 716 -30.80 -17.00 -23.01
C TYR A 716 -30.79 -16.84 -24.54
N THR A 717 -29.63 -16.71 -25.20
CA THR A 717 -29.57 -16.37 -26.64
C THR A 717 -30.27 -17.41 -27.53
N ASN A 718 -30.07 -18.70 -27.28
CA ASN A 718 -30.74 -19.77 -28.05
C ASN A 718 -32.27 -19.75 -27.83
N TYR A 719 -32.74 -19.49 -26.61
CA TYR A 719 -34.18 -19.34 -26.33
C TYR A 719 -34.77 -18.11 -27.03
N MET A 720 -34.05 -16.99 -27.06
CA MET A 720 -34.43 -15.76 -27.76
C MET A 720 -34.53 -15.98 -29.28
N LEU A 721 -33.55 -16.65 -29.88
CA LEU A 721 -33.55 -16.98 -31.31
C LEU A 721 -34.69 -17.94 -31.68
N ASN A 722 -34.97 -18.95 -30.84
CA ASN A 722 -36.07 -19.89 -31.04
C ASN A 722 -37.45 -19.23 -30.88
N ALA A 723 -37.59 -18.22 -30.00
CA ALA A 723 -38.86 -17.54 -29.74
C ALA A 723 -39.17 -16.38 -30.70
N LEU A 724 -38.15 -15.65 -31.18
CA LEU A 724 -38.33 -14.41 -31.98
C LEU A 724 -37.86 -14.53 -33.44
N GLY A 725 -37.20 -15.63 -33.82
CA GLY A 725 -36.49 -15.72 -35.11
C GLY A 725 -35.24 -14.83 -35.15
N VAL A 726 -34.51 -14.85 -36.27
CA VAL A 726 -33.24 -14.11 -36.38
C VAL A 726 -33.52 -12.62 -36.56
N GLY A 727 -34.43 -12.27 -37.47
CA GLY A 727 -34.85 -10.87 -37.68
C GLY A 727 -35.50 -10.22 -36.45
N GLY A 728 -36.31 -10.97 -35.68
CA GLY A 728 -36.95 -10.46 -34.47
C GLY A 728 -35.95 -10.24 -33.32
N ALA A 729 -35.09 -11.23 -33.05
CA ALA A 729 -34.04 -11.10 -32.05
C ALA A 729 -33.06 -9.96 -32.39
N ALA A 730 -32.64 -9.85 -33.65
CA ALA A 730 -31.74 -8.78 -34.08
C ALA A 730 -32.40 -7.40 -34.07
N SER A 731 -33.72 -7.29 -34.30
CA SER A 731 -34.45 -6.02 -34.18
C SER A 731 -34.56 -5.55 -32.73
N LEU A 732 -34.75 -6.48 -31.78
CA LEU A 732 -34.69 -6.20 -30.34
C LEU A 732 -33.29 -5.70 -29.93
N ILE A 733 -32.24 -6.38 -30.38
CA ILE A 733 -30.83 -5.99 -30.16
C ILE A 733 -30.55 -4.60 -30.77
N GLY A 734 -31.01 -4.35 -32.00
CA GLY A 734 -30.86 -3.07 -32.69
C GLY A 734 -31.54 -1.91 -31.96
N ALA A 735 -32.73 -2.13 -31.40
CA ALA A 735 -33.43 -1.14 -30.58
C ALA A 735 -32.67 -0.76 -29.30
N VAL A 736 -32.04 -1.72 -28.63
CA VAL A 736 -31.11 -1.44 -27.51
C VAL A 736 -29.88 -0.66 -28.01
N GLY A 737 -29.36 -1.01 -29.19
CA GLY A 737 -28.30 -0.28 -29.86
C GLY A 737 -28.62 1.21 -30.10
N VAL A 738 -29.83 1.54 -30.56
CA VAL A 738 -30.28 2.94 -30.78
C VAL A 738 -30.16 3.77 -29.50
N LEU A 739 -30.53 3.22 -28.33
CA LEU A 739 -30.43 3.92 -27.05
C LEU A 739 -28.96 4.21 -26.67
N LEU A 740 -28.04 3.33 -27.04
CA LEU A 740 -26.61 3.51 -26.78
C LEU A 740 -25.96 4.59 -27.66
N VAL A 741 -26.46 4.82 -28.88
CA VAL A 741 -25.96 5.88 -29.76
C VAL A 741 -26.02 7.25 -29.10
N LEU A 742 -27.01 7.49 -28.22
CA LEU A 742 -27.22 8.77 -27.55
C LEU A 742 -26.12 9.10 -26.51
N MET A 743 -25.49 8.09 -25.90
CA MET A 743 -24.52 8.29 -24.81
C MET A 743 -23.33 9.21 -25.17
N PRO A 744 -22.59 9.01 -26.28
CA PRO A 744 -21.49 9.90 -26.65
C PRO A 744 -21.91 11.35 -26.97
N PHE A 745 -23.19 11.62 -27.28
CA PHE A 745 -23.71 12.99 -27.43
C PHE A 745 -24.08 13.62 -26.08
N ILE A 746 -24.66 12.84 -25.16
CA ILE A 746 -24.95 13.30 -23.79
C ILE A 746 -23.66 13.77 -23.09
N PHE A 747 -22.53 13.09 -23.31
CA PHE A 747 -21.24 13.48 -22.73
C PHE A 747 -20.59 14.73 -23.36
N THR A 748 -21.01 15.19 -24.53
CA THR A 748 -20.50 16.45 -25.12
C THR A 748 -21.23 17.70 -24.63
N ASP A 749 -22.50 17.58 -24.23
CA ASP A 749 -23.28 18.72 -23.72
C ASP A 749 -23.12 18.94 -22.21
N THR A 750 -22.62 17.96 -21.46
CA THR A 750 -22.25 18.14 -20.05
C THR A 750 -20.94 18.93 -19.92
N ALA A 751 -20.98 20.06 -19.19
CA ALA A 751 -19.89 21.01 -19.01
C ALA A 751 -18.50 20.37 -18.72
N PRO A 752 -17.40 20.96 -19.25
CA PRO A 752 -16.08 20.32 -19.36
C PRO A 752 -15.54 19.78 -18.03
N LEU A 753 -14.98 18.56 -18.09
CA LEU A 753 -14.73 17.76 -16.89
C LEU A 753 -13.41 18.08 -16.16
N SER A 754 -12.65 19.06 -16.64
CA SER A 754 -11.42 19.56 -16.00
C SER A 754 -11.60 19.80 -14.50
N ASP A 755 -12.65 20.54 -14.16
CA ASP A 755 -12.88 21.05 -12.81
C ASP A 755 -13.32 19.93 -11.85
N ARG A 756 -14.03 18.92 -12.37
CA ARG A 756 -14.46 17.76 -11.56
C ARG A 756 -13.30 16.83 -11.22
N SER A 757 -12.35 16.64 -12.13
CA SER A 757 -11.16 15.82 -11.87
C SER A 757 -10.32 16.34 -10.69
N LEU A 758 -10.22 17.66 -10.54
CA LEU A 758 -9.52 18.35 -9.46
C LEU A 758 -10.29 18.38 -8.12
N SER A 759 -11.60 18.14 -8.13
CA SER A 759 -12.44 18.09 -6.91
C SER A 759 -12.33 16.76 -6.13
N LEU A 760 -11.82 15.71 -6.76
CA LEU A 760 -11.80 14.35 -6.22
C LEU A 760 -10.73 14.07 -5.13
N PRO A 761 -9.53 14.70 -5.09
CA PRO A 761 -8.53 14.45 -4.04
C PRO A 761 -9.01 14.81 -2.62
N SER A 762 -9.77 15.90 -2.46
CA SER A 762 -10.17 16.42 -1.15
C SER A 762 -11.22 15.56 -0.40
N ARG A 763 -11.86 14.61 -1.10
CA ARG A 763 -12.80 13.62 -0.54
C ARG A 763 -12.24 12.18 -0.53
N MET A 764 -10.91 12.01 -0.68
CA MET A 764 -10.27 10.70 -0.86
C MET A 764 -9.26 10.28 0.24
N ASN A 765 -9.34 10.88 1.42
CA ASN A 765 -8.69 10.40 2.65
C ASN A 765 -9.67 9.59 3.53
#